data_AF-A0AAU9NH41-F1
#
_entry.id   AF-A0AAU9NH41-F1
#
_cell.length_a   1.000
_cell.length_b   1.000
_cell.length_c   1.000
_cell.angle_alpha   90.00
_cell.angle_beta   90.00
_cell.angle_gamma   90.00
#
_symmetry.space_group_name_H-M   'P 1'
#
loop_
_entity.id
_entity.type
_entity.pdbx_description
1 polymer ?
#
loop_
_entity_poly.entity_id
_entity_poly.type
_entity_poly.pdbx_seq_one_letter_code
_entity_poly.pdbx_strand_id
1 'polypeptide(L)'
;MAQTGVQLASIDEQKSLTHEQQQDIRISVASQGRSKPIPDLLNGTSKENMKIAIPLYEASIRGDWKAAKEILDKRPELVRYSVTGNNETALHVAASTKSTKQAEQFVENLMTKMEKEDLELKNNSSNTALCLAAAVGNVKMVELMVKKCRALVAITGSGGMTPLYMAALFGHSEVVKYLYKNSDKLYDDYWTPQNRGWLLQKCVENDMFDIALDILREHEELSSSGIVLAALARKTDAFAEIKSNIIMRTIKWVICTKMQAHEKESKAKALEILKTIWCYIAEKPREEIDTILRGPPDPPVKRYEKPAFDKIDEALQLLKLISDNIVNIPVEIRNIIKGPVARNLEGLAGNVRKKYSSRVLFVATEVGNTRFVVELIRLYPDLAWKVNDNNQSIFHVAARHRQADIYNLLHEIGLNKDMITPLKDLNEDNMLHLVARSVERKRLEDVSGGAFQMQRELLWFKEVEKMVLPSYRERKNKDGLTPREIFTKEHQDLVVKAFTVPGGYDQTNGIPFFRRNVSFLIFVVADAISLFSSSASILTFLSILTSRYAEDDFLESLPRKLMLGLATLYLSITTMMIAFSVTFFVLYREHLKWIPILITVIATTPVLLFAALQYRLLKDVIHSTYGSSYLFRSNNHLYNAKSNSNYRCFPFRIPFISRCTSKIFKLL
;
A
#
# COMPACT_ATOMS: atom_id res chain seq x y z
N MET A 1 -16.95 48.56 -48.72
CA MET A 1 -17.11 49.12 -47.36
C MET A 1 -17.54 47.97 -46.47
N ALA A 2 -16.86 47.47 -45.44
CA ALA A 2 -15.61 47.79 -44.73
C ALA A 2 -15.03 46.43 -44.25
N GLN A 3 -13.78 46.07 -44.54
CA GLN A 3 -12.60 46.16 -43.66
C GLN A 3 -12.80 45.80 -42.18
N THR A 4 -12.25 44.63 -41.79
CA THR A 4 -11.41 44.33 -40.59
C THR A 4 -11.01 42.85 -40.75
N GLY A 5 -9.77 42.38 -40.74
CA GLY A 5 -8.50 42.92 -40.25
C GLY A 5 -8.03 42.10 -39.05
N VAL A 6 -7.55 40.85 -39.26
CA VAL A 6 -6.76 40.12 -38.26
C VAL A 6 -5.59 39.41 -38.95
N GLN A 7 -4.39 39.81 -38.56
CA GLN A 7 -3.09 39.31 -39.01
C GLN A 7 -2.90 37.82 -38.67
N LEU A 8 -2.67 37.01 -39.71
CA LEU A 8 -1.96 35.74 -39.57
C LEU A 8 -0.47 36.06 -39.45
N ALA A 9 0.06 35.97 -38.23
CA ALA A 9 1.49 35.93 -38.01
C ALA A 9 2.02 34.54 -38.44
N SER A 10 2.89 34.55 -39.44
CA SER A 10 3.69 33.43 -39.91
C SER A 10 4.47 32.75 -38.76
N ILE A 11 4.22 31.47 -38.54
CA ILE A 11 5.12 30.58 -37.80
C ILE A 11 5.93 29.83 -38.86
N ASP A 12 6.98 30.47 -39.35
CA ASP A 12 8.11 29.80 -39.99
C ASP A 12 9.16 29.54 -38.90
N GLU A 13 9.35 28.27 -38.55
CA GLU A 13 10.67 27.66 -38.27
C GLU A 13 10.52 26.13 -38.13
N GLN A 14 10.02 25.47 -39.18
CA GLN A 14 10.37 24.07 -39.44
C GLN A 14 11.75 24.05 -40.10
N LYS A 15 12.80 23.98 -39.29
CA LYS A 15 14.13 23.60 -39.81
C LYS A 15 14.09 22.11 -40.12
N SER A 16 13.87 21.78 -41.40
CA SER A 16 14.13 20.45 -41.94
C SER A 16 15.61 20.08 -41.72
N LEU A 17 15.88 18.81 -41.47
CA LEU A 17 17.24 18.30 -41.29
C LEU A 17 18.10 18.70 -42.49
N THR A 18 19.29 19.24 -42.23
CA THR A 18 20.27 19.45 -43.30
C THR A 18 20.83 18.10 -43.77
N HIS A 19 21.12 17.98 -45.07
CA HIS A 19 21.63 16.76 -45.70
C HIS A 19 22.89 16.20 -45.00
N GLU A 20 23.71 17.08 -44.39
CA GLU A 20 24.87 16.69 -43.57
C GLU A 20 24.49 15.95 -42.27
N GLN A 21 23.37 16.31 -41.63
CA GLN A 21 22.91 15.69 -40.38
C GLN A 21 22.34 14.27 -40.61
N GLN A 22 21.76 14.02 -41.79
CA GLN A 22 21.34 12.67 -42.22
C GLN A 22 22.52 11.81 -42.65
N GLN A 23 23.58 12.42 -43.20
CA GLN A 23 24.81 11.73 -43.59
C GLN A 23 25.58 11.19 -42.36
N ASP A 24 25.66 11.98 -41.27
CA ASP A 24 26.34 11.59 -40.02
C ASP A 24 25.72 10.34 -39.35
N ILE A 25 24.40 10.16 -39.43
CA ILE A 25 23.70 8.98 -38.88
C ILE A 25 24.08 7.72 -39.68
N ARG A 26 24.09 7.80 -41.02
CA ARG A 26 24.44 6.67 -41.89
C ARG A 26 25.91 6.25 -41.78
N ILE A 27 26.81 7.20 -41.51
CA ILE A 27 28.26 6.93 -41.45
C ILE A 27 28.65 6.23 -40.13
N SER A 28 28.02 6.55 -38.99
CA SER A 28 28.38 5.95 -37.68
C SER A 28 28.01 4.47 -37.55
N VAL A 29 26.89 4.03 -38.16
CA VAL A 29 26.47 2.61 -38.13
C VAL A 29 27.46 1.71 -38.89
N ALA A 30 28.22 2.29 -39.83
CA ALA A 30 29.21 1.58 -40.64
C ALA A 30 30.62 1.53 -40.03
N SER A 31 30.93 2.35 -39.01
CA SER A 31 32.26 2.37 -38.37
C SER A 31 32.30 1.52 -37.09
N GLN A 32 32.58 0.22 -37.22
CA GLN A 32 33.01 -0.64 -36.10
C GLN A 32 34.44 -0.30 -35.60
N GLY A 33 34.73 0.98 -35.37
CA GLY A 33 36.04 1.46 -34.94
C GLY A 33 36.01 1.95 -33.50
N ARG A 34 36.50 1.13 -32.55
CA ARG A 34 36.65 1.37 -31.09
C ARG A 34 35.38 1.16 -30.25
N SER A 35 35.07 -0.10 -29.95
CA SER A 35 33.85 -0.49 -29.22
C SER A 35 33.96 -0.42 -27.68
N LYS A 36 35.16 -0.26 -27.11
CA LYS A 36 35.38 -0.30 -25.65
C LYS A 36 36.39 0.75 -25.20
N PRO A 37 36.25 1.30 -23.97
CA PRO A 37 37.29 2.08 -23.32
C PRO A 37 38.62 1.35 -23.30
N ILE A 38 39.71 2.11 -23.32
CA ILE A 38 41.05 1.53 -23.20
C ILE A 38 41.14 0.90 -21.81
N PRO A 39 41.25 -0.44 -21.72
CA PRO A 39 41.49 -1.09 -20.45
C PRO A 39 42.92 -0.75 -20.03
N ASP A 40 43.06 -0.16 -18.84
CA ASP A 40 44.29 -0.09 -18.00
C ASP A 40 44.73 1.29 -17.51
N LEU A 41 44.14 1.68 -16.38
CA LEU A 41 44.90 2.15 -15.21
C LEU A 41 44.90 1.14 -14.05
N LEU A 42 44.09 0.08 -14.12
CA LEU A 42 43.86 -0.86 -13.03
C LEU A 42 44.83 -2.05 -13.04
N ASN A 43 45.36 -2.46 -14.22
CA ASN A 43 46.39 -3.51 -14.33
C ASN A 43 47.84 -2.97 -14.27
N GLY A 44 48.04 -1.65 -14.27
CA GLY A 44 49.35 -1.04 -13.99
C GLY A 44 49.79 -1.28 -12.55
N THR A 45 51.03 -0.91 -12.20
CA THR A 45 51.49 -1.00 -10.80
C THR A 45 50.46 -0.37 -9.85
N SER A 46 50.19 -1.00 -8.70
CA SER A 46 49.21 -0.54 -7.68
C SER A 46 49.28 0.98 -7.37
N LYS A 47 50.44 1.59 -7.61
CA LYS A 47 50.75 3.02 -7.46
C LYS A 47 50.08 3.94 -8.48
N GLU A 48 49.91 3.55 -9.75
CA GLU A 48 49.25 4.38 -10.78
C GLU A 48 47.72 4.37 -10.62
N ASN A 49 47.17 3.21 -10.27
CA ASN A 49 45.77 3.04 -9.91
C ASN A 49 45.38 3.97 -8.74
N MET A 50 46.17 3.96 -7.65
CA MET A 50 45.97 4.85 -6.50
C MET A 50 46.14 6.34 -6.81
N LYS A 51 46.98 6.71 -7.79
CA LYS A 51 47.32 8.12 -8.07
C LYS A 51 46.47 8.78 -9.15
N ILE A 52 45.89 8.03 -10.07
CA ILE A 52 45.23 8.59 -11.26
C ILE A 52 43.80 8.09 -11.40
N ALA A 53 43.57 6.77 -11.37
CA ALA A 53 42.22 6.21 -11.58
C ALA A 53 41.25 6.58 -10.45
N ILE A 54 41.67 6.37 -9.19
CA ILE A 54 40.83 6.68 -8.01
C ILE A 54 40.51 8.18 -7.92
N PRO A 55 41.47 9.11 -8.04
CA PRO A 55 41.17 10.53 -8.00
C PRO A 55 40.29 11.00 -9.18
N LEU A 56 40.50 10.46 -10.39
CA LEU A 56 39.66 10.80 -11.54
C LEU A 56 38.24 10.27 -11.39
N TYR A 57 38.07 9.06 -10.85
CA TYR A 57 36.76 8.50 -10.48
C TYR A 57 36.05 9.36 -9.43
N GLU A 58 36.75 9.73 -8.35
CA GLU A 58 36.19 10.54 -7.27
C GLU A 58 35.78 11.94 -7.76
N ALA A 59 36.63 12.57 -8.58
CA ALA A 59 36.31 13.83 -9.24
C ALA A 59 35.07 13.70 -10.15
N SER A 60 34.94 12.59 -10.88
CA SER A 60 33.79 12.32 -11.76
C SER A 60 32.49 12.13 -10.99
N ILE A 61 32.51 11.44 -9.85
CA ILE A 61 31.33 11.26 -9.00
C ILE A 61 30.90 12.59 -8.34
N ARG A 62 31.87 13.39 -7.89
CA ARG A 62 31.60 14.66 -7.21
C ARG A 62 31.29 15.81 -8.16
N GLY A 63 31.57 15.65 -9.46
CA GLY A 63 31.52 16.74 -10.44
C GLY A 63 32.63 17.78 -10.23
N ASP A 64 33.76 17.40 -9.63
CA ASP A 64 34.88 18.30 -9.37
C ASP A 64 35.77 18.45 -10.61
N TRP A 65 35.39 19.39 -11.48
CA TRP A 65 36.15 19.65 -12.70
C TRP A 65 37.56 20.16 -12.43
N LYS A 66 37.81 20.86 -11.31
CA LYS A 66 39.15 21.39 -11.03
C LYS A 66 40.13 20.25 -10.79
N ALA A 67 39.76 19.30 -9.95
CA ALA A 67 40.56 18.11 -9.67
C ALA A 67 40.77 17.25 -10.93
N ALA A 68 39.71 17.02 -11.72
CA ALA A 68 39.84 16.26 -12.97
C ALA A 68 40.69 16.98 -14.01
N LYS A 69 40.57 18.30 -14.14
CA LYS A 69 41.33 19.10 -15.11
C LYS A 69 42.83 19.02 -14.85
N GLU A 70 43.28 19.05 -13.59
CA GLU A 70 44.70 18.91 -13.25
C GLU A 70 45.29 17.56 -13.70
N ILE A 71 44.48 16.51 -13.71
CA ILE A 71 44.87 15.16 -14.17
C ILE A 71 44.85 15.12 -15.71
N LEU A 72 43.76 15.59 -16.32
CA LEU A 72 43.52 15.55 -17.76
C LEU A 72 44.42 16.51 -18.56
N ASP A 73 44.86 17.62 -17.98
CA ASP A 73 45.80 18.54 -18.64
C ASP A 73 47.21 17.93 -18.71
N LYS A 74 47.58 17.05 -17.77
CA LYS A 74 48.84 16.30 -17.82
C LYS A 74 48.77 15.11 -18.77
N ARG A 75 47.61 14.46 -18.85
CA ARG A 75 47.37 13.25 -19.65
C ARG A 75 46.00 13.30 -20.34
N PRO A 76 45.88 13.99 -21.49
CA PRO A 76 44.61 14.16 -22.19
C PRO A 76 43.98 12.85 -22.67
N GLU A 77 44.78 11.82 -22.92
CA GLU A 77 44.32 10.52 -23.41
C GLU A 77 43.42 9.77 -22.40
N LEU A 78 43.47 10.14 -21.12
CA LEU A 78 42.73 9.51 -20.02
C LEU A 78 41.20 9.61 -20.16
N VAL A 79 40.70 10.52 -21.01
CA VAL A 79 39.25 10.63 -21.28
C VAL A 79 38.66 9.33 -21.87
N ARG A 80 39.51 8.49 -22.47
CA ARG A 80 39.14 7.19 -23.10
C ARG A 80 39.39 5.98 -22.21
N TYR A 81 40.03 6.17 -21.06
CA TYR A 81 40.47 5.08 -20.18
C TYR A 81 39.36 4.64 -19.24
N SER A 82 39.38 3.36 -18.87
CA SER A 82 38.54 2.86 -17.79
C SER A 82 39.03 3.34 -16.43
N VAL A 83 38.11 3.89 -15.63
CA VAL A 83 38.33 4.29 -14.23
C VAL A 83 37.66 3.34 -13.24
N THR A 84 36.85 2.38 -13.72
CA THR A 84 36.19 1.34 -12.91
C THR A 84 36.43 -0.07 -13.47
N GLY A 85 36.27 -1.09 -12.63
CA GLY A 85 36.36 -2.50 -13.03
C GLY A 85 35.28 -2.94 -14.04
N ASN A 86 34.22 -2.16 -14.23
CA ASN A 86 33.19 -2.40 -15.25
C ASN A 86 33.58 -1.80 -16.62
N ASN A 87 34.81 -1.32 -16.79
CA ASN A 87 35.26 -0.54 -17.94
C ASN A 87 34.42 0.71 -18.19
N GLU A 88 34.18 1.50 -17.15
CA GLU A 88 33.51 2.80 -17.29
C GLU A 88 34.56 3.92 -17.39
N THR A 89 34.33 4.88 -18.29
CA THR A 89 35.13 6.10 -18.36
C THR A 89 34.65 7.14 -17.35
N ALA A 90 35.41 8.21 -17.16
CA ALA A 90 34.98 9.38 -16.37
C ALA A 90 33.59 9.90 -16.81
N LEU A 91 33.30 9.86 -18.12
CA LEU A 91 32.00 10.27 -18.66
C LEU A 91 30.86 9.34 -18.22
N HIS A 92 31.05 8.01 -18.22
CA HIS A 92 30.05 7.05 -17.75
C HIS A 92 29.69 7.30 -16.28
N VAL A 93 30.72 7.49 -15.46
CA VAL A 93 30.57 7.73 -14.03
C VAL A 93 29.81 9.03 -13.80
N ALA A 94 30.26 10.13 -14.40
CA ALA A 94 29.60 11.43 -14.27
C ALA A 94 28.15 11.41 -14.78
N ALA A 95 27.88 10.70 -15.89
CA ALA A 95 26.54 10.55 -16.45
C ALA A 95 25.55 9.79 -15.54
N SER A 96 26.07 8.88 -14.71
CA SER A 96 25.27 8.11 -13.74
C SER A 96 24.94 8.87 -12.45
N THR A 97 25.48 10.08 -12.28
CA THR A 97 25.25 10.90 -11.09
C THR A 97 23.95 11.70 -11.15
N LYS A 98 23.50 12.19 -10.00
CA LYS A 98 22.37 13.13 -9.90
C LYS A 98 22.68 14.43 -10.64
N SER A 99 21.68 15.03 -11.28
CA SER A 99 21.80 16.33 -11.95
C SER A 99 22.12 17.42 -10.94
N THR A 100 23.41 17.75 -10.80
CA THR A 100 23.89 18.91 -10.07
C THR A 100 24.59 19.83 -11.06
N LYS A 101 24.55 21.14 -10.82
CA LYS A 101 25.26 22.10 -11.68
C LYS A 101 26.75 21.78 -11.84
N GLN A 102 27.37 21.22 -10.80
CA GLN A 102 28.77 20.80 -10.81
C GLN A 102 28.99 19.61 -11.75
N ALA A 103 28.16 18.56 -11.64
CA ALA A 103 28.22 17.43 -12.55
C ALA A 103 27.93 17.86 -14.00
N GLU A 104 26.95 18.74 -14.23
CA GLU A 104 26.61 19.25 -15.57
C GLU A 104 27.81 19.98 -16.20
N GLN A 105 28.44 20.89 -15.44
CA GLN A 105 29.67 21.57 -15.87
C GLN A 105 30.82 20.60 -16.09
N PHE A 106 30.96 19.59 -15.22
CA PHE A 106 31.97 18.55 -15.38
C PHE A 106 31.81 17.81 -16.70
N VAL A 107 30.60 17.37 -17.03
CA VAL A 107 30.30 16.67 -18.28
C VAL A 107 30.49 17.58 -19.49
N GLU A 108 30.01 18.82 -19.45
CA GLU A 108 30.20 19.79 -20.53
C GLU A 108 31.69 20.02 -20.81
N ASN A 109 32.48 20.30 -19.77
CA ASN A 109 33.91 20.51 -19.92
C ASN A 109 34.66 19.24 -20.33
N LEU A 110 34.33 18.08 -19.77
CA LEU A 110 34.94 16.81 -20.15
C LEU A 110 34.68 16.52 -21.63
N MET A 111 33.45 16.72 -22.08
CA MET A 111 33.10 16.55 -23.48
C MET A 111 33.90 17.48 -24.39
N THR A 112 34.27 18.71 -23.99
CA THR A 112 35.15 19.56 -24.84
C THR A 112 36.51 18.93 -25.16
N LYS A 113 36.97 17.98 -24.33
CA LYS A 113 38.22 17.23 -24.53
C LYS A 113 38.02 15.87 -25.22
N MET A 114 36.80 15.50 -25.59
CA MET A 114 36.46 14.20 -26.19
C MET A 114 36.03 14.35 -27.66
N GLU A 115 36.41 13.40 -28.49
CA GLU A 115 35.90 13.27 -29.87
C GLU A 115 34.51 12.63 -29.90
N LYS A 116 33.79 12.68 -31.05
CA LYS A 116 32.45 12.08 -31.16
C LYS A 116 32.49 10.57 -30.89
N GLU A 117 33.50 9.88 -31.41
CA GLU A 117 33.72 8.43 -31.26
C GLU A 117 34.02 8.05 -29.80
N ASP A 118 34.52 8.98 -28.99
CA ASP A 118 34.80 8.74 -27.57
C ASP A 118 33.52 8.70 -26.72
N LEU A 119 32.45 9.33 -27.20
CA LEU A 119 31.14 9.29 -26.57
C LEU A 119 30.42 7.95 -26.82
N GLU A 120 30.82 7.22 -27.87
CA GLU A 120 30.25 5.95 -28.29
C GLU A 120 30.82 4.74 -27.53
N LEU A 121 31.85 4.96 -26.71
CA LEU A 121 32.50 3.92 -25.93
C LEU A 121 31.49 3.21 -25.00
N LYS A 122 31.55 1.87 -24.99
CA LYS A 122 30.65 1.03 -24.19
C LYS A 122 31.39 0.37 -23.02
N ASN A 123 30.77 0.39 -21.85
CA ASN A 123 31.25 -0.36 -20.70
C ASN A 123 31.07 -1.89 -20.90
N ASN A 124 31.48 -2.71 -19.92
CA ASN A 124 31.35 -4.17 -20.02
C ASN A 124 29.90 -4.67 -20.06
N SER A 125 28.95 -3.85 -19.60
CA SER A 125 27.51 -4.10 -19.74
C SER A 125 26.95 -3.63 -21.10
N SER A 126 27.82 -3.27 -22.05
CA SER A 126 27.47 -2.69 -23.35
C SER A 126 26.79 -1.32 -23.30
N ASN A 127 26.73 -0.65 -22.14
CA ASN A 127 26.09 0.66 -22.01
C ASN A 127 27.04 1.79 -22.41
N THR A 128 26.52 2.78 -23.14
CA THR A 128 27.18 4.08 -23.31
C THR A 128 26.87 4.99 -22.11
N ALA A 129 27.60 6.11 -21.98
CA ALA A 129 27.28 7.12 -20.97
C ALA A 129 25.85 7.67 -21.14
N LEU A 130 25.35 7.79 -22.37
CA LEU A 130 23.97 8.20 -22.65
C LEU A 130 22.95 7.17 -22.13
N CYS A 131 23.23 5.87 -22.26
CA CYS A 131 22.37 4.81 -21.70
C CYS A 131 22.22 4.95 -20.18
N LEU A 132 23.33 5.22 -19.47
CA LEU A 132 23.32 5.41 -18.03
C LEU A 132 22.55 6.68 -17.62
N ALA A 133 22.79 7.80 -18.31
CA ALA A 133 22.05 9.04 -18.06
C ALA A 133 20.54 8.89 -18.30
N ALA A 134 20.15 8.15 -19.35
CA ALA A 134 18.77 7.87 -19.67
C ALA A 134 18.09 6.97 -18.63
N ALA A 135 18.80 5.94 -18.14
CA ALA A 135 18.31 5.04 -17.09
C ALA A 135 18.19 5.70 -15.72
N VAL A 136 19.00 6.73 -15.44
CA VAL A 136 18.93 7.53 -14.19
C VAL A 136 17.88 8.64 -14.29
N GLY A 137 17.50 9.04 -15.51
CA GLY A 137 16.56 10.13 -15.74
C GLY A 137 17.20 11.52 -15.73
N ASN A 138 18.50 11.60 -15.99
CA ASN A 138 19.23 12.87 -15.98
C ASN A 138 19.05 13.62 -17.31
N VAL A 139 17.94 14.37 -17.41
CA VAL A 139 17.56 15.14 -18.60
C VAL A 139 18.71 16.03 -19.10
N LYS A 140 19.41 16.71 -18.19
CA LYS A 140 20.41 17.70 -18.62
C LYS A 140 21.63 17.04 -19.24
N MET A 141 22.08 15.92 -18.69
CA MET A 141 23.19 15.15 -19.28
C MET A 141 22.82 14.57 -20.64
N VAL A 142 21.58 14.07 -20.76
CA VAL A 142 21.05 13.57 -22.04
C VAL A 142 21.05 14.69 -23.09
N GLU A 143 20.54 15.89 -22.76
CA GLU A 143 20.56 17.04 -23.66
C GLU A 143 21.98 17.41 -24.10
N LEU A 144 22.92 17.48 -23.15
CA LEU A 144 24.31 17.86 -23.41
C LEU A 144 24.99 16.86 -24.38
N MET A 145 24.82 15.56 -24.13
CA MET A 145 25.44 14.51 -24.96
C MET A 145 24.82 14.44 -26.36
N VAL A 146 23.48 14.47 -26.46
CA VAL A 146 22.77 14.38 -27.75
C VAL A 146 23.03 15.60 -28.63
N LYS A 147 23.15 16.81 -28.03
CA LYS A 147 23.54 18.02 -28.76
C LYS A 147 24.93 17.90 -29.40
N LYS A 148 25.86 17.21 -28.73
CA LYS A 148 27.21 17.01 -29.27
C LYS A 148 27.28 15.87 -30.29
N CYS A 149 26.62 14.74 -30.01
CA CYS A 149 26.58 13.59 -30.90
C CYS A 149 25.18 12.96 -30.93
N ARG A 150 24.43 13.23 -32.01
CA ARG A 150 23.08 12.69 -32.20
C ARG A 150 23.08 11.19 -32.43
N ALA A 151 24.12 10.62 -33.05
CA ALA A 151 24.22 9.18 -33.32
C ALA A 151 24.10 8.31 -32.05
N LEU A 152 24.45 8.85 -30.88
CA LEU A 152 24.33 8.16 -29.59
C LEU A 152 22.91 7.65 -29.30
N VAL A 153 21.86 8.28 -29.84
CA VAL A 153 20.47 7.86 -29.61
C VAL A 153 20.17 6.49 -30.21
N ALA A 154 20.91 6.08 -31.25
CA ALA A 154 20.76 4.81 -31.93
C ALA A 154 21.62 3.69 -31.32
N ILE A 155 22.63 4.04 -30.52
CA ILE A 155 23.56 3.07 -29.95
C ILE A 155 22.91 2.33 -28.79
N THR A 156 22.72 1.02 -28.96
CA THR A 156 22.08 0.17 -27.96
C THR A 156 23.03 -0.20 -26.82
N GLY A 157 22.46 -0.21 -25.62
CA GLY A 157 23.08 -0.62 -24.37
C GLY A 157 22.95 -2.12 -24.09
N SER A 158 22.94 -2.47 -22.80
CA SER A 158 22.70 -3.83 -22.31
C SER A 158 21.41 -4.43 -22.89
N GLY A 159 21.46 -5.70 -23.27
CA GLY A 159 20.31 -6.41 -23.83
C GLY A 159 19.78 -5.85 -25.15
N GLY A 160 20.56 -5.01 -25.86
CA GLY A 160 20.12 -4.38 -27.11
C GLY A 160 19.13 -3.22 -26.92
N MET A 161 18.99 -2.72 -25.69
CA MET A 161 18.05 -1.64 -25.37
C MET A 161 18.56 -0.28 -25.84
N THR A 162 17.72 0.52 -26.51
CA THR A 162 18.06 1.91 -26.86
C THR A 162 18.00 2.81 -25.61
N PRO A 163 18.72 3.95 -25.57
CA PRO A 163 18.61 4.92 -24.49
C PRO A 163 17.16 5.39 -24.26
N LEU A 164 16.40 5.58 -25.35
CA LEU A 164 14.98 5.94 -25.29
C LEU A 164 14.15 4.85 -24.57
N TYR A 165 14.38 3.58 -24.90
CA TYR A 165 13.70 2.47 -24.24
C TYR A 165 14.07 2.37 -22.75
N MET A 166 15.34 2.57 -22.39
CA MET A 166 15.75 2.57 -20.97
C MET A 166 15.05 3.68 -20.18
N ALA A 167 15.00 4.90 -20.71
CA ALA A 167 14.28 6.01 -20.07
C ALA A 167 12.79 5.68 -19.87
N ALA A 168 12.16 5.05 -20.87
CA ALA A 168 10.76 4.64 -20.78
C ALA A 168 10.55 3.50 -19.77
N LEU A 169 11.48 2.54 -19.69
CA LEU A 169 11.45 1.42 -18.75
C LEU A 169 11.48 1.90 -17.30
N PHE A 170 12.30 2.90 -17.00
CA PHE A 170 12.43 3.50 -15.67
C PHE A 170 11.47 4.67 -15.40
N GLY A 171 10.59 5.01 -16.36
CA GLY A 171 9.53 6.00 -16.18
C GLY A 171 10.01 7.46 -16.21
N HIS A 172 11.13 7.76 -16.87
CA HIS A 172 11.70 9.11 -16.93
C HIS A 172 11.09 9.95 -18.07
N SER A 173 9.84 10.39 -17.88
CA SER A 173 9.02 11.06 -18.90
C SER A 173 9.71 12.20 -19.66
N GLU A 174 10.41 13.11 -18.98
CA GLU A 174 11.08 14.24 -19.62
C GLU A 174 12.26 13.82 -20.51
N VAL A 175 12.99 12.78 -20.10
CA VAL A 175 14.03 12.17 -20.95
C VAL A 175 13.42 11.51 -22.17
N VAL A 176 12.31 10.77 -22.00
CA VAL A 176 11.60 10.12 -23.10
C VAL A 176 11.10 11.15 -24.10
N LYS A 177 10.48 12.26 -23.64
CA LYS A 177 10.04 13.36 -24.52
C LYS A 177 11.18 13.93 -25.34
N TYR A 178 12.32 14.17 -24.71
CA TYR A 178 13.48 14.74 -25.39
C TYR A 178 14.09 13.76 -26.40
N LEU A 179 14.33 12.50 -26.01
CA LEU A 179 14.92 11.49 -26.88
C LEU A 179 13.98 11.12 -28.05
N TYR A 180 12.67 11.03 -27.82
CA TYR A 180 11.68 10.75 -28.87
C TYR A 180 11.69 11.82 -29.97
N LYS A 181 11.79 13.10 -29.60
CA LYS A 181 11.91 14.21 -30.56
C LYS A 181 13.20 14.14 -31.38
N ASN A 182 14.25 13.53 -30.85
CA ASN A 182 15.56 13.42 -31.50
C ASN A 182 15.77 12.08 -32.24
N SER A 183 14.87 11.10 -32.08
CA SER A 183 14.95 9.77 -32.68
C SER A 183 14.19 9.63 -34.01
N ASP A 184 14.03 10.74 -34.75
CA ASP A 184 13.30 10.82 -36.03
C ASP A 184 11.96 10.06 -36.02
N LYS A 185 11.21 10.23 -34.91
CA LYS A 185 9.93 9.56 -34.67
C LYS A 185 9.95 8.04 -34.88
N LEU A 186 11.09 7.39 -34.65
CA LEU A 186 11.29 5.94 -34.72
C LEU A 186 11.27 5.36 -36.15
N TYR A 187 11.49 6.17 -37.19
CA TYR A 187 11.59 5.69 -38.58
C TYR A 187 12.95 5.08 -38.94
N ASP A 188 14.00 5.30 -38.13
CA ASP A 188 15.32 4.73 -38.38
C ASP A 188 15.30 3.17 -38.47
N ASP A 189 16.19 2.62 -39.29
CA ASP A 189 16.26 1.18 -39.63
C ASP A 189 16.47 0.25 -38.43
N TYR A 190 17.01 0.74 -37.31
CA TYR A 190 17.20 -0.06 -36.09
C TYR A 190 15.92 -0.24 -35.25
N TRP A 191 14.83 0.48 -35.58
CA TRP A 191 13.53 0.29 -34.95
C TRP A 191 12.74 -0.82 -35.65
N THR A 192 12.60 -1.94 -34.97
CA THR A 192 11.71 -3.02 -35.40
C THR A 192 10.29 -2.80 -34.84
N PRO A 193 9.25 -3.35 -35.49
CA PRO A 193 7.89 -3.31 -34.93
C PRO A 193 7.81 -3.84 -33.50
N GLN A 194 8.64 -4.85 -33.17
CA GLN A 194 8.73 -5.41 -31.83
C GLN A 194 9.29 -4.42 -30.80
N ASN A 195 10.41 -3.75 -31.11
CA ASN A 195 11.03 -2.79 -30.20
C ASN A 195 10.17 -1.52 -30.05
N ARG A 196 9.50 -1.08 -31.12
CA ARG A 196 8.50 0.01 -31.04
C ARG A 196 7.32 -0.39 -30.15
N GLY A 197 6.83 -1.62 -30.29
CA GLY A 197 5.77 -2.16 -29.43
C GLY A 197 6.16 -2.22 -27.95
N TRP A 198 7.39 -2.63 -27.63
CA TRP A 198 7.91 -2.60 -26.26
C TRP A 198 8.03 -1.19 -25.70
N LEU A 199 8.53 -0.23 -26.49
CA LEU A 199 8.60 1.17 -26.08
C LEU A 199 7.19 1.72 -25.78
N LEU A 200 6.24 1.50 -26.69
CA LEU A 200 4.85 1.90 -26.51
C LEU A 200 4.24 1.29 -25.24
N GLN A 201 4.46 -0.01 -25.00
CA GLN A 201 4.02 -0.67 -23.76
C GLN A 201 4.60 0.03 -22.53
N LYS A 202 5.89 0.35 -22.50
CA LYS A 202 6.52 1.03 -21.37
C LYS A 202 6.06 2.47 -21.18
N CYS A 203 5.73 3.18 -22.26
CA CYS A 203 5.08 4.48 -22.19
C CYS A 203 3.73 4.39 -21.48
N VAL A 204 2.90 3.41 -21.84
CA VAL A 204 1.59 3.19 -21.20
C VAL A 204 1.72 2.71 -19.75
N GLU A 205 2.65 1.79 -19.46
CA GLU A 205 2.90 1.30 -18.10
C GLU A 205 3.38 2.40 -17.14
N ASN A 206 4.04 3.44 -17.64
CA ASN A 206 4.54 4.58 -16.85
C ASN A 206 3.74 5.88 -17.07
N ASP A 207 2.49 5.80 -17.55
CA ASP A 207 1.56 6.94 -17.72
C ASP A 207 2.04 8.06 -18.66
N MET A 208 2.97 7.76 -19.57
CA MET A 208 3.45 8.65 -20.63
C MET A 208 2.50 8.60 -21.85
N PHE A 209 1.22 8.93 -21.61
CA PHE A 209 0.15 8.78 -22.62
C PHE A 209 0.27 9.74 -23.80
N ASP A 210 0.89 10.91 -23.60
CA ASP A 210 1.19 11.86 -24.68
C ASP A 210 2.12 11.24 -25.73
N ILE A 211 3.24 10.69 -25.29
CA ILE A 211 4.21 10.05 -26.18
C ILE A 211 3.63 8.76 -26.76
N ALA A 212 2.86 8.00 -25.98
CA ALA A 212 2.19 6.79 -26.47
C ALA A 212 1.19 7.11 -27.60
N LEU A 213 0.43 8.21 -27.50
CA LEU A 213 -0.46 8.67 -28.57
C LEU A 213 0.33 9.08 -29.82
N ASP A 214 1.41 9.82 -29.65
CA ASP A 214 2.27 10.22 -30.77
C ASP A 214 2.85 8.98 -31.48
N ILE A 215 3.31 7.97 -30.74
CA ILE A 215 3.82 6.72 -31.33
C ILE A 215 2.73 5.99 -32.12
N LEU A 216 1.51 5.90 -31.59
CA LEU A 216 0.39 5.23 -32.27
C LEU A 216 -0.07 5.95 -33.55
N ARG A 217 0.03 7.28 -33.58
CA ARG A 217 -0.30 8.09 -34.77
C ARG A 217 0.73 7.93 -35.89
N GLU A 218 2.00 7.76 -35.55
CA GLU A 218 3.08 7.61 -36.53
C GLU A 218 3.28 6.15 -36.98
N HIS A 219 2.95 5.18 -36.12
CA HIS A 219 3.13 3.74 -36.34
C HIS A 219 1.82 2.99 -36.05
N GLU A 220 0.83 3.17 -36.94
CA GLU A 220 -0.51 2.61 -36.79
C GLU A 220 -0.53 1.07 -36.66
N GLU A 221 0.49 0.38 -37.21
CA GLU A 221 0.61 -1.08 -37.14
C GLU A 221 0.67 -1.61 -35.69
N LEU A 222 1.15 -0.78 -34.75
CA LEU A 222 1.28 -1.12 -33.33
C LEU A 222 -0.08 -1.18 -32.63
N SER A 223 -1.12 -0.59 -33.21
CA SER A 223 -2.50 -0.64 -32.70
C SER A 223 -3.06 -2.07 -32.66
N SER A 224 -2.50 -2.99 -33.43
CA SER A 224 -2.88 -4.40 -33.43
C SER A 224 -2.32 -5.20 -32.23
N SER A 225 -1.45 -4.60 -31.42
CA SER A 225 -0.78 -5.28 -30.30
C SER A 225 -1.68 -5.39 -29.07
N GLY A 226 -2.15 -6.61 -28.78
CA GLY A 226 -2.91 -6.92 -27.55
C GLY A 226 -2.14 -6.64 -26.25
N ILE A 227 -0.82 -6.47 -26.31
CA ILE A 227 0.05 -6.19 -25.16
C ILE A 227 -0.28 -4.83 -24.55
N VAL A 228 -0.47 -3.80 -25.38
CA VAL A 228 -0.80 -2.44 -24.91
C VAL A 228 -2.19 -2.42 -24.29
N LEU A 229 -3.13 -3.15 -24.88
CA LEU A 229 -4.48 -3.30 -24.36
C LEU A 229 -4.47 -4.01 -22.98
N ALA A 230 -3.63 -5.03 -22.81
CA ALA A 230 -3.43 -5.70 -21.51
C ALA A 230 -2.80 -4.77 -20.46
N ALA A 231 -1.88 -3.88 -20.85
CA ALA A 231 -1.31 -2.88 -19.96
C ALA A 231 -2.38 -1.86 -19.50
N LEU A 232 -3.20 -1.34 -20.42
CA LEU A 232 -4.32 -0.44 -20.11
C LEU A 232 -5.36 -1.11 -19.20
N ALA A 233 -5.67 -2.40 -19.43
CA ALA A 233 -6.61 -3.16 -18.62
C ALA A 233 -6.25 -3.13 -17.11
N ARG A 234 -4.95 -3.16 -16.79
CA ARG A 234 -4.45 -3.14 -15.40
C ARG A 234 -4.39 -1.75 -14.77
N LYS A 235 -4.50 -0.69 -15.57
CA LYS A 235 -4.36 0.72 -15.14
C LYS A 235 -5.67 1.30 -14.63
N THR A 236 -6.17 0.84 -13.48
CA THR A 236 -7.44 1.34 -12.90
C THR A 236 -7.46 2.87 -12.72
N ASP A 237 -6.33 3.44 -12.31
CA ASP A 237 -6.24 4.86 -11.95
C ASP A 237 -6.34 5.78 -13.18
N ALA A 238 -5.82 5.33 -14.33
CA ALA A 238 -5.92 6.04 -15.61
C ALA A 238 -7.37 6.13 -16.13
N PHE A 239 -8.25 5.24 -15.67
CA PHE A 239 -9.66 5.19 -16.07
C PHE A 239 -10.63 5.55 -14.93
N ALA A 240 -10.11 5.81 -13.72
CA ALA A 240 -10.92 6.14 -12.56
C ALA A 240 -11.74 7.41 -12.80
N GLU A 241 -13.07 7.29 -12.77
CA GLU A 241 -13.95 8.45 -12.74
C GLU A 241 -13.66 9.26 -11.47
N ILE A 242 -13.60 10.57 -11.62
CA ILE A 242 -13.64 11.47 -10.46
C ILE A 242 -15.09 11.39 -9.94
N LYS A 243 -15.40 10.36 -9.12
CA LYS A 243 -16.63 10.36 -8.33
C LYS A 243 -16.54 11.63 -7.47
N SER A 244 -17.30 12.64 -7.87
CA SER A 244 -17.31 13.95 -7.23
C SER A 244 -18.00 13.81 -5.87
N ASN A 245 -17.29 13.26 -4.90
CA ASN A 245 -17.72 13.29 -3.51
C ASN A 245 -17.78 14.78 -3.13
N ILE A 246 -18.99 15.29 -2.96
CA ILE A 246 -19.27 16.69 -2.58
C ILE A 246 -18.52 17.04 -1.27
N ILE A 247 -18.26 16.03 -0.43
CA ILE A 247 -17.49 16.09 0.83
C ILE A 247 -15.96 16.19 0.58
N MET A 248 -15.43 15.63 -0.52
CA MET A 248 -14.02 15.77 -0.88
C MET A 248 -13.74 17.14 -1.54
N ARG A 249 -14.75 17.75 -2.19
CA ARG A 249 -14.63 19.09 -2.80
C ARG A 249 -14.31 20.17 -1.78
N THR A 250 -14.89 20.11 -0.58
CA THR A 250 -14.65 21.09 0.48
C THR A 250 -13.25 20.96 1.11
N ILE A 251 -12.70 19.75 1.17
CA ILE A 251 -11.35 19.49 1.70
C ILE A 251 -10.26 19.76 0.65
N LYS A 252 -10.52 19.46 -0.63
CA LYS A 252 -9.56 19.58 -1.74
C LYS A 252 -9.45 21.00 -2.31
N TRP A 253 -10.42 21.89 -2.06
CA TRP A 253 -10.38 23.27 -2.56
C TRP A 253 -9.20 24.08 -2.02
N VAL A 254 -8.66 23.69 -0.85
CA VAL A 254 -7.50 24.34 -0.22
C VAL A 254 -6.16 23.87 -0.82
N ILE A 255 -6.13 22.74 -1.57
CA ILE A 255 -4.87 22.15 -2.06
C ILE A 255 -5.02 21.67 -3.53
N CYS A 256 -4.34 22.41 -4.44
CA CYS A 256 -3.96 22.04 -5.82
C CYS A 256 -5.01 22.13 -6.96
N THR A 257 -5.04 23.27 -7.66
CA THR A 257 -5.72 23.46 -8.95
C THR A 257 -4.94 22.93 -10.17
N LYS A 258 -3.59 22.92 -10.11
CA LYS A 258 -2.73 22.51 -11.26
C LYS A 258 -2.62 20.98 -11.43
N MET A 259 -2.57 20.24 -10.32
CA MET A 259 -2.44 18.78 -10.32
C MET A 259 -3.69 18.08 -10.86
N GLN A 260 -4.87 18.66 -10.60
CA GLN A 260 -6.15 18.13 -11.05
C GLN A 260 -6.37 18.30 -12.56
N ALA A 261 -5.85 19.37 -13.16
CA ALA A 261 -5.89 19.58 -14.60
C ALA A 261 -5.03 18.53 -15.34
N HIS A 262 -3.80 18.30 -14.87
CA HIS A 262 -2.90 17.29 -15.44
C HIS A 262 -3.45 15.86 -15.30
N GLU A 263 -4.02 15.51 -14.15
CA GLU A 263 -4.66 14.21 -13.95
C GLU A 263 -5.86 14.00 -14.89
N LYS A 264 -6.69 15.04 -15.09
CA LYS A 264 -7.84 14.99 -16.01
C LYS A 264 -7.39 14.83 -17.46
N GLU A 265 -6.34 15.55 -17.87
CA GLU A 265 -5.75 15.43 -19.20
C GLU A 265 -5.14 14.04 -19.43
N SER A 266 -4.39 13.51 -18.46
CA SER A 266 -3.83 12.17 -18.50
C SER A 266 -4.90 11.09 -18.68
N LYS A 267 -6.02 11.20 -17.94
CA LYS A 267 -7.16 10.27 -18.06
C LYS A 267 -7.85 10.35 -19.42
N ALA A 268 -7.96 11.55 -19.99
CA ALA A 268 -8.51 11.74 -21.33
C ALA A 268 -7.63 11.07 -22.40
N LYS A 269 -6.31 11.22 -22.29
CA LYS A 269 -5.34 10.59 -23.21
C LYS A 269 -5.36 9.06 -23.12
N ALA A 270 -5.44 8.49 -21.92
CA ALA A 270 -5.57 7.02 -21.75
C ALA A 270 -6.82 6.45 -22.45
N LEU A 271 -7.95 7.18 -22.38
CA LEU A 271 -9.17 6.81 -23.09
C LEU A 271 -9.05 6.98 -24.60
N GLU A 272 -8.37 8.04 -25.06
CA GLU A 272 -8.09 8.24 -26.48
C GLU A 272 -7.25 7.09 -27.05
N ILE A 273 -6.18 6.69 -26.36
CA ILE A 273 -5.36 5.52 -26.74
C ILE A 273 -6.23 4.27 -26.85
N LEU A 274 -7.07 4.01 -25.84
CA LEU A 274 -7.95 2.86 -25.84
C LEU A 274 -8.86 2.84 -27.07
N LYS A 275 -9.49 3.99 -27.37
CA LYS A 275 -10.39 4.11 -28.52
C LYS A 275 -9.65 3.95 -29.84
N THR A 276 -8.49 4.58 -30.00
CA THR A 276 -7.66 4.44 -31.20
C THR A 276 -7.30 2.98 -31.44
N ILE A 277 -6.72 2.30 -30.44
CA ILE A 277 -6.36 0.88 -30.53
C ILE A 277 -7.58 0.02 -30.87
N TRP A 278 -8.72 0.29 -30.21
CA TRP A 278 -9.92 -0.49 -30.42
C TRP A 278 -10.53 -0.33 -31.80
N CYS A 279 -10.52 0.88 -32.38
CA CYS A 279 -10.97 1.10 -33.75
C CYS A 279 -10.22 0.20 -34.74
N TYR A 280 -8.89 0.12 -34.64
CA TYR A 280 -8.08 -0.77 -35.49
C TYR A 280 -8.35 -2.26 -35.22
N ILE A 281 -8.51 -2.68 -33.96
CA ILE A 281 -8.79 -4.08 -33.64
C ILE A 281 -10.19 -4.49 -34.16
N ALA A 282 -11.18 -3.60 -34.07
CA ALA A 282 -12.57 -3.88 -34.45
C ALA A 282 -12.75 -4.12 -35.96
N GLU A 283 -11.84 -3.63 -36.81
CA GLU A 283 -11.83 -3.88 -38.25
C GLU A 283 -11.38 -5.30 -38.62
N LYS A 284 -10.78 -6.05 -37.67
CA LYS A 284 -10.26 -7.39 -37.91
C LYS A 284 -11.34 -8.48 -37.89
N PRO A 285 -11.10 -9.65 -38.52
CA PRO A 285 -11.95 -10.82 -38.37
C PRO A 285 -12.11 -11.25 -36.91
N ARG A 286 -13.27 -11.82 -36.57
CA ARG A 286 -13.62 -12.24 -35.19
C ARG A 286 -12.59 -13.16 -34.54
N GLU A 287 -11.95 -14.04 -35.32
CA GLU A 287 -10.92 -14.96 -34.84
C GLU A 287 -9.62 -14.25 -34.43
N GLU A 288 -9.23 -13.23 -35.20
CA GLU A 288 -8.08 -12.38 -34.86
C GLU A 288 -8.38 -11.54 -33.61
N ILE A 289 -9.57 -10.96 -33.51
CA ILE A 289 -9.99 -10.22 -32.30
C ILE A 289 -9.94 -11.13 -31.07
N ASP A 290 -10.49 -12.34 -31.15
CA ASP A 290 -10.46 -13.31 -30.04
C ASP A 290 -9.02 -13.66 -29.67
N THR A 291 -8.12 -13.79 -30.66
CA THR A 291 -6.70 -14.08 -30.44
C THR A 291 -5.97 -12.91 -29.76
N ILE A 292 -6.20 -11.67 -30.20
CA ILE A 292 -5.62 -10.45 -29.62
C ILE A 292 -6.09 -10.27 -28.17
N LEU A 293 -7.39 -10.45 -27.91
CA LEU A 293 -7.98 -10.35 -26.57
C LEU A 293 -7.58 -11.49 -25.63
N ARG A 294 -7.34 -12.69 -26.19
CA ARG A 294 -6.91 -13.87 -25.44
C ARG A 294 -5.45 -13.75 -25.00
N GLY A 295 -4.62 -13.06 -25.79
CA GLY A 295 -3.20 -12.87 -25.49
C GLY A 295 -2.38 -14.16 -25.65
N PRO A 296 -1.07 -14.12 -25.34
CA PRO A 296 -0.22 -15.30 -25.41
C PRO A 296 -0.66 -16.37 -24.39
N PRO A 297 -0.48 -17.68 -24.68
CA PRO A 297 -0.77 -18.73 -23.73
C PRO A 297 0.12 -18.61 -22.49
N ASP A 298 -0.41 -18.98 -21.33
CA ASP A 298 0.39 -19.02 -20.10
C ASP A 298 1.58 -19.96 -20.31
N PRO A 299 2.78 -19.62 -19.81
CA PRO A 299 3.87 -20.58 -19.74
C PRO A 299 3.37 -21.81 -18.95
N PRO A 300 3.70 -23.04 -19.39
CA PRO A 300 3.21 -24.25 -18.74
C PRO A 300 3.55 -24.21 -17.25
N VAL A 301 2.50 -24.17 -16.42
CA VAL A 301 2.63 -24.17 -14.97
C VAL A 301 3.30 -25.48 -14.57
N LYS A 302 4.59 -25.43 -14.22
CA LYS A 302 5.18 -26.48 -13.39
C LYS A 302 4.46 -26.41 -12.05
N ARG A 303 3.54 -27.35 -11.80
CA ARG A 303 2.95 -27.52 -10.47
C ARG A 303 4.10 -27.81 -9.50
N TYR A 304 4.55 -26.80 -8.76
CA TYR A 304 5.19 -27.06 -7.49
C TYR A 304 4.06 -27.50 -6.56
N GLU A 305 3.86 -28.82 -6.50
CA GLU A 305 3.19 -29.40 -5.35
C GLU A 305 3.93 -28.91 -4.10
N LYS A 306 3.17 -28.29 -3.21
CA LYS A 306 3.62 -27.81 -1.90
C LYS A 306 4.26 -29.02 -1.20
N PRO A 307 5.59 -29.08 -1.00
CA PRO A 307 6.17 -30.24 -0.37
C PRO A 307 5.69 -30.29 1.08
N ALA A 308 5.28 -31.49 1.51
CA ALA A 308 5.04 -31.78 2.93
C ALA A 308 6.28 -31.37 3.74
N PHE A 309 6.05 -30.79 4.91
CA PHE A 309 7.01 -29.99 5.68
C PHE A 309 8.15 -30.78 6.34
N ASP A 310 8.39 -32.03 5.96
CA ASP A 310 9.33 -32.94 6.64
C ASP A 310 10.54 -33.38 5.78
N LYS A 311 10.73 -32.82 4.57
CA LYS A 311 11.82 -33.21 3.64
C LYS A 311 12.86 -32.12 3.33
N ILE A 312 12.93 -31.07 4.15
CA ILE A 312 13.89 -29.97 3.95
C ILE A 312 15.32 -30.42 4.30
N ASP A 313 15.48 -31.33 5.27
CA ASP A 313 16.79 -31.79 5.72
C ASP A 313 17.48 -32.76 4.75
N GLU A 314 16.72 -33.62 4.04
CA GLU A 314 17.26 -34.50 2.99
C GLU A 314 17.70 -33.70 1.75
N ALA A 315 16.93 -32.67 1.38
CA ALA A 315 17.24 -31.81 0.24
C ALA A 315 18.49 -30.93 0.50
N LEU A 316 18.68 -30.47 1.74
CA LEU A 316 19.88 -29.74 2.17
C LEU A 316 21.12 -30.63 2.22
N GLN A 317 20.99 -31.89 2.64
CA GLN A 317 22.09 -32.86 2.58
C GLN A 317 22.50 -33.19 1.14
N LEU A 318 21.53 -33.36 0.23
CA LEU A 318 21.80 -33.61 -1.18
C LEU A 318 22.46 -32.39 -1.86
N LEU A 319 22.02 -31.17 -1.54
CA LEU A 319 22.63 -29.92 -2.04
C LEU A 319 24.08 -29.75 -1.57
N LYS A 320 24.38 -30.19 -0.33
CA LYS A 320 25.74 -30.19 0.21
C LYS A 320 26.62 -31.20 -0.52
N LEU A 321 26.10 -32.40 -0.79
CA LEU A 321 26.81 -33.48 -1.49
C LEU A 321 27.01 -33.18 -2.99
N ILE A 322 26.11 -32.40 -3.60
CA ILE A 322 26.24 -31.87 -4.96
C ILE A 322 27.26 -30.73 -4.99
N SER A 323 27.23 -29.83 -4.00
CA SER A 323 28.21 -28.73 -3.88
C SER A 323 29.65 -29.25 -3.75
N ASP A 324 29.85 -30.32 -2.96
CA ASP A 324 31.18 -30.90 -2.73
C ASP A 324 31.72 -31.64 -3.97
N ASN A 325 30.85 -32.15 -4.85
CA ASN A 325 31.24 -32.86 -6.08
C ASN A 325 31.40 -31.96 -7.32
N ILE A 326 30.86 -30.73 -7.30
CA ILE A 326 30.95 -29.79 -8.43
C ILE A 326 32.37 -29.24 -8.63
N VAL A 327 33.24 -29.29 -7.62
CA VAL A 327 34.61 -28.78 -7.71
C VAL A 327 35.53 -29.64 -8.59
N ASN A 328 35.17 -30.89 -8.90
CA ASN A 328 36.10 -31.86 -9.51
C ASN A 328 35.63 -32.50 -10.84
N ILE A 329 34.76 -31.88 -11.63
CA ILE A 329 34.31 -32.49 -12.90
C ILE A 329 35.00 -31.81 -14.10
N PRO A 330 35.86 -32.52 -14.86
CA PRO A 330 36.46 -32.01 -16.09
C PRO A 330 35.42 -31.76 -17.20
N VAL A 331 35.77 -30.82 -18.07
CA VAL A 331 34.93 -30.19 -19.11
C VAL A 331 34.27 -31.20 -20.08
N GLU A 332 34.81 -32.42 -20.19
CA GLU A 332 34.36 -33.45 -21.13
C GLU A 332 33.04 -34.14 -20.74
N ILE A 333 32.60 -34.09 -19.47
CA ILE A 333 31.31 -34.69 -19.05
C ILE A 333 30.11 -33.78 -19.37
N ARG A 334 30.34 -32.49 -19.64
CA ARG A 334 29.27 -31.52 -20.01
C ARG A 334 28.56 -31.88 -21.32
N ASN A 335 29.23 -32.65 -22.19
CA ASN A 335 28.70 -33.06 -23.49
C ASN A 335 27.92 -34.39 -23.44
N ILE A 336 28.00 -35.17 -22.34
CA ILE A 336 27.24 -36.41 -22.17
C ILE A 336 25.83 -36.14 -21.61
N ILE A 337 25.66 -35.06 -20.83
CA ILE A 337 24.34 -34.60 -20.35
C ILE A 337 23.47 -34.09 -21.52
N LYS A 338 24.09 -33.73 -22.66
CA LYS A 338 23.39 -33.38 -23.91
C LYS A 338 23.30 -34.59 -24.86
N GLY A 339 22.83 -35.73 -24.35
CA GLY A 339 22.43 -36.92 -25.13
C GLY A 339 20.92 -36.94 -25.46
N PRO A 340 20.47 -37.75 -26.45
CA PRO A 340 19.28 -37.49 -27.26
C PRO A 340 17.98 -37.96 -26.59
N VAL A 341 17.38 -37.12 -25.74
CA VAL A 341 16.04 -37.35 -25.16
C VAL A 341 15.05 -36.25 -25.59
N ALA A 342 15.21 -35.74 -26.81
CA ALA A 342 14.33 -34.72 -27.39
C ALA A 342 13.45 -35.24 -28.53
N ARG A 343 13.45 -36.55 -28.84
CA ARG A 343 12.70 -37.08 -29.99
C ARG A 343 11.46 -37.92 -29.68
N ASN A 344 11.14 -38.20 -28.42
CA ASN A 344 9.98 -39.04 -28.06
C ASN A 344 8.97 -38.39 -27.08
N LEU A 345 8.96 -37.06 -26.94
CA LEU A 345 7.95 -36.34 -26.14
C LEU A 345 6.84 -35.69 -26.96
N GLU A 346 6.89 -35.76 -28.29
CA GLU A 346 5.83 -35.25 -29.17
C GLU A 346 4.64 -36.23 -29.31
N GLY A 347 4.80 -37.49 -28.87
CA GLY A 347 3.76 -38.53 -28.94
C GLY A 347 2.92 -38.76 -27.68
N LEU A 348 3.27 -38.15 -26.53
CA LEU A 348 2.55 -38.33 -25.25
C LEU A 348 1.93 -37.05 -24.69
N ALA A 349 2.05 -35.91 -25.39
CA ALA A 349 1.33 -34.69 -25.06
C ALA A 349 -0.13 -34.77 -25.52
N GLY A 350 -0.89 -35.72 -24.95
CA GLY A 350 -2.34 -35.77 -25.09
C GLY A 350 -2.94 -34.46 -24.57
N ASN A 351 -3.47 -33.64 -25.48
CA ASN A 351 -4.44 -32.56 -25.25
C ASN A 351 -4.34 -31.81 -23.90
N VAL A 352 -3.17 -31.27 -23.55
CA VAL A 352 -3.12 -30.24 -22.50
C VAL A 352 -3.75 -28.99 -23.08
N ARG A 353 -5.02 -28.73 -22.76
CA ARG A 353 -5.74 -27.50 -23.16
C ARG A 353 -4.89 -26.31 -22.73
N LYS A 354 -4.32 -25.57 -23.69
CA LYS A 354 -3.54 -24.36 -23.41
C LYS A 354 -4.40 -23.43 -22.53
N LYS A 355 -3.84 -23.04 -21.39
CA LYS A 355 -4.50 -22.11 -20.47
C LYS A 355 -4.04 -20.69 -20.79
N TYR A 356 -4.99 -19.78 -20.73
CA TYR A 356 -4.92 -18.37 -21.04
C TYR A 356 -5.51 -17.65 -19.83
N SER A 357 -4.73 -17.53 -18.77
CA SER A 357 -5.12 -16.81 -17.56
C SER A 357 -5.32 -15.32 -17.86
N SER A 358 -4.71 -14.78 -18.92
CA SER A 358 -4.68 -13.36 -19.24
C SER A 358 -5.57 -12.96 -20.43
N ARG A 359 -6.88 -13.17 -20.33
CA ARG A 359 -7.80 -12.47 -21.22
C ARG A 359 -7.92 -11.01 -20.77
N VAL A 360 -7.60 -10.07 -21.64
CA VAL A 360 -7.58 -8.61 -21.35
C VAL A 360 -8.81 -8.18 -20.56
N LEU A 361 -9.99 -8.61 -21.01
CA LEU A 361 -11.28 -8.29 -20.39
C LEU A 361 -11.41 -8.82 -18.95
N PHE A 362 -10.91 -10.02 -18.68
CA PHE A 362 -10.98 -10.66 -17.37
C PHE A 362 -9.94 -10.08 -16.40
N VAL A 363 -8.76 -9.72 -16.91
CA VAL A 363 -7.75 -8.99 -16.14
C VAL A 363 -8.29 -7.63 -15.71
N ALA A 364 -8.89 -6.88 -16.64
CA ALA A 364 -9.55 -5.60 -16.33
C ALA A 364 -10.64 -5.78 -15.27
N THR A 365 -11.41 -6.87 -15.38
CA THR A 365 -12.44 -7.22 -14.41
C THR A 365 -11.87 -7.54 -13.04
N GLU A 366 -10.83 -8.37 -12.95
CA GLU A 366 -10.17 -8.76 -11.70
C GLU A 366 -9.66 -7.53 -10.93
N VAL A 367 -8.99 -6.60 -11.62
CA VAL A 367 -8.47 -5.37 -11.01
C VAL A 367 -9.56 -4.34 -10.71
N GLY A 368 -10.70 -4.39 -11.42
CA GLY A 368 -11.83 -3.46 -11.23
C GLY A 368 -11.76 -2.23 -12.12
N ASN A 369 -11.19 -2.36 -13.32
CA ASN A 369 -11.12 -1.28 -14.29
C ASN A 369 -12.47 -1.14 -15.04
N THR A 370 -13.50 -0.65 -14.34
CA THR A 370 -14.88 -0.62 -14.82
C THR A 370 -15.02 0.14 -16.13
N ARG A 371 -14.44 1.34 -16.23
CA ARG A 371 -14.60 2.19 -17.42
C ARG A 371 -13.95 1.55 -18.65
N PHE A 372 -12.78 0.93 -18.50
CA PHE A 372 -12.18 0.15 -19.58
C PHE A 372 -13.13 -0.96 -20.03
N VAL A 373 -13.66 -1.77 -19.09
CA VAL A 373 -14.59 -2.87 -19.41
C VAL A 373 -15.85 -2.37 -20.12
N VAL A 374 -16.45 -1.28 -19.64
CA VAL A 374 -17.64 -0.68 -20.24
C VAL A 374 -17.37 -0.19 -21.66
N GLU A 375 -16.24 0.48 -21.92
CA GLU A 375 -15.92 0.96 -23.26
C GLU A 375 -15.68 -0.20 -24.24
N LEU A 376 -15.00 -1.28 -23.81
CA LEU A 376 -14.85 -2.49 -24.64
C LEU A 376 -16.20 -3.13 -24.96
N ILE A 377 -17.08 -3.30 -23.97
CA ILE A 377 -18.40 -3.93 -24.17
C ILE A 377 -19.30 -3.04 -25.03
N ARG A 378 -19.26 -1.72 -24.88
CA ARG A 378 -20.03 -0.78 -25.73
C ARG A 378 -19.68 -0.92 -27.20
N LEU A 379 -18.39 -1.07 -27.49
CA LEU A 379 -17.89 -1.18 -28.86
C LEU A 379 -18.03 -2.61 -29.42
N TYR A 380 -18.01 -3.63 -28.56
CA TYR A 380 -18.22 -5.03 -28.94
C TYR A 380 -19.05 -5.79 -27.89
N PRO A 381 -20.40 -5.71 -27.96
CA PRO A 381 -21.30 -6.25 -26.93
C PRO A 381 -21.17 -7.75 -26.70
N ASP A 382 -20.76 -8.51 -27.73
CA ASP A 382 -20.53 -9.96 -27.67
C ASP A 382 -19.48 -10.37 -26.61
N LEU A 383 -18.60 -9.45 -26.20
CA LEU A 383 -17.59 -9.71 -25.16
C LEU A 383 -18.22 -10.00 -23.80
N ALA A 384 -19.41 -9.45 -23.51
CA ALA A 384 -20.09 -9.67 -22.23
C ALA A 384 -20.41 -11.15 -21.96
N TRP A 385 -20.51 -11.96 -23.02
CA TRP A 385 -20.89 -13.38 -22.97
C TRP A 385 -19.70 -14.33 -23.05
N LYS A 386 -18.47 -13.81 -23.23
CA LYS A 386 -17.28 -14.65 -23.27
C LYS A 386 -17.02 -15.22 -21.87
N VAL A 387 -16.61 -16.49 -21.85
CA VAL A 387 -16.18 -17.19 -20.63
C VAL A 387 -14.69 -17.47 -20.69
N ASN A 388 -13.99 -17.31 -19.57
CA ASN A 388 -12.58 -17.64 -19.46
C ASN A 388 -12.36 -19.17 -19.49
N ASP A 389 -11.12 -19.59 -19.28
CA ASP A 389 -10.76 -21.00 -19.39
C ASP A 389 -11.27 -21.85 -18.22
N ASN A 390 -11.67 -21.21 -17.12
CA ASN A 390 -12.38 -21.84 -16.02
C ASN A 390 -13.91 -21.89 -16.28
N ASN A 391 -14.39 -21.51 -17.47
CA ASN A 391 -15.81 -21.38 -17.80
C ASN A 391 -16.55 -20.30 -16.98
N GLN A 392 -15.84 -19.27 -16.53
CA GLN A 392 -16.40 -18.15 -15.76
C GLN A 392 -16.64 -16.95 -16.68
N SER A 393 -17.79 -16.29 -16.58
CA SER A 393 -18.02 -15.00 -17.24
C SER A 393 -17.35 -13.84 -16.51
N ILE A 394 -17.33 -12.65 -17.12
CA ILE A 394 -16.82 -11.44 -16.46
C ILE A 394 -17.57 -11.14 -15.14
N PHE A 395 -18.85 -11.50 -15.04
CA PHE A 395 -19.62 -11.29 -13.81
C PHE A 395 -19.24 -12.25 -12.69
N HIS A 396 -18.85 -13.48 -13.03
CA HIS A 396 -18.29 -14.42 -12.04
C HIS A 396 -16.99 -13.88 -11.45
N VAL A 397 -16.12 -13.34 -12.31
CA VAL A 397 -14.85 -12.73 -11.88
C VAL A 397 -15.11 -11.44 -11.09
N ALA A 398 -16.02 -10.58 -11.53
CA ALA A 398 -16.40 -9.37 -10.81
C ALA A 398 -16.97 -9.70 -9.42
N ALA A 399 -17.86 -10.69 -9.32
CA ALA A 399 -18.43 -11.17 -8.07
C ALA A 399 -17.35 -11.72 -7.12
N ARG A 400 -16.47 -12.59 -7.65
CA ARG A 400 -15.34 -13.16 -6.91
C ARG A 400 -14.40 -12.08 -6.38
N HIS A 401 -14.05 -11.08 -7.18
CA HIS A 401 -13.10 -10.03 -6.77
C HIS A 401 -13.74 -8.79 -6.12
N ARG A 402 -15.03 -8.87 -5.75
CA ARG A 402 -15.79 -7.80 -5.07
C ARG A 402 -15.84 -6.49 -5.87
N GLN A 403 -16.00 -6.59 -7.19
CA GLN A 403 -16.00 -5.46 -8.12
C GLN A 403 -17.44 -5.02 -8.40
N ALA A 404 -18.00 -4.24 -7.47
CA ALA A 404 -19.41 -3.84 -7.49
C ALA A 404 -19.82 -3.12 -8.77
N ASP A 405 -19.03 -2.14 -9.23
CA ASP A 405 -19.37 -1.34 -10.40
C ASP A 405 -19.49 -2.21 -11.67
N ILE A 406 -18.62 -3.22 -11.86
CA ILE A 406 -18.68 -4.14 -13.01
C ILE A 406 -19.80 -5.17 -12.83
N TYR A 407 -19.98 -5.67 -11.61
CA TYR A 407 -21.06 -6.61 -11.29
C TYR A 407 -22.44 -5.99 -11.55
N ASN A 408 -22.62 -4.71 -11.21
CA ASN A 408 -23.88 -3.98 -11.40
C ASN A 408 -24.27 -3.83 -12.88
N LEU A 409 -23.32 -3.89 -13.81
CA LEU A 409 -23.63 -3.91 -15.25
C LEU A 409 -24.53 -5.11 -15.62
N LEU A 410 -24.51 -6.20 -14.84
CA LEU A 410 -25.40 -7.34 -15.05
C LEU A 410 -26.87 -6.96 -14.88
N HIS A 411 -27.19 -6.01 -13.99
CA HIS A 411 -28.55 -5.47 -13.86
C HIS A 411 -28.94 -4.63 -15.07
N GLU A 412 -27.99 -3.88 -15.64
CA GLU A 412 -28.23 -2.98 -16.79
C GLU A 412 -28.45 -3.73 -18.10
N ILE A 413 -27.86 -4.93 -18.25
CA ILE A 413 -27.97 -5.76 -19.47
C ILE A 413 -29.36 -6.44 -19.61
N GLY A 414 -30.23 -6.38 -18.60
CA GLY A 414 -31.65 -6.76 -18.73
C GLY A 414 -31.92 -8.27 -18.79
N LEU A 415 -32.78 -8.71 -19.74
CA LEU A 415 -33.34 -10.07 -19.85
C LEU A 415 -32.31 -11.19 -20.07
N ASN A 416 -31.06 -10.85 -20.37
CA ASN A 416 -30.04 -11.84 -20.72
C ASN A 416 -29.26 -12.38 -19.49
N LYS A 417 -29.60 -11.97 -18.26
CA LYS A 417 -29.01 -12.52 -17.02
C LYS A 417 -29.25 -14.03 -16.85
N ASP A 418 -30.32 -14.55 -17.45
CA ASP A 418 -30.72 -15.96 -17.38
C ASP A 418 -29.74 -16.87 -18.16
N MET A 419 -28.88 -16.30 -19.02
CA MET A 419 -27.79 -17.02 -19.68
C MET A 419 -26.54 -17.13 -18.80
N ILE A 420 -26.37 -16.23 -17.83
CA ILE A 420 -25.14 -16.12 -17.03
C ILE A 420 -25.29 -16.84 -15.69
N THR A 421 -26.43 -16.67 -15.01
CA THR A 421 -26.67 -17.27 -13.70
C THR A 421 -26.62 -18.80 -13.66
N PRO A 422 -26.93 -19.56 -14.73
CA PRO A 422 -26.81 -21.02 -14.73
C PRO A 422 -25.38 -21.52 -14.95
N LEU A 423 -24.46 -20.66 -15.38
CA LEU A 423 -23.08 -21.05 -15.68
C LEU A 423 -22.40 -21.61 -14.43
N LYS A 424 -21.57 -22.62 -14.67
CA LYS A 424 -20.72 -23.27 -13.68
C LYS A 424 -19.29 -23.21 -14.14
N ASP A 425 -18.38 -23.03 -13.20
CA ASP A 425 -16.96 -23.15 -13.51
C ASP A 425 -16.51 -24.62 -13.60
N LEU A 426 -15.22 -24.86 -13.85
CA LEU A 426 -14.65 -26.20 -13.92
C LEU A 426 -14.78 -27.02 -12.63
N ASN A 427 -15.04 -26.40 -11.47
CA ASN A 427 -15.28 -27.05 -10.18
C ASN A 427 -16.77 -27.22 -9.88
N GLU A 428 -17.62 -26.94 -10.87
CA GLU A 428 -19.07 -26.82 -10.70
C GLU A 428 -19.51 -25.71 -9.73
N ASP A 429 -18.62 -24.76 -9.43
CA ASP A 429 -18.94 -23.60 -8.63
C ASP A 429 -19.81 -22.65 -9.49
N ASN A 430 -20.98 -22.28 -8.97
CA ASN A 430 -21.73 -21.14 -9.48
C ASN A 430 -21.17 -19.82 -8.91
N MET A 431 -21.72 -18.69 -9.36
CA MET A 431 -21.31 -17.37 -8.88
C MET A 431 -21.34 -17.21 -7.34
N LEU A 432 -22.30 -17.85 -6.65
CA LEU A 432 -22.39 -17.80 -5.19
C LEU A 432 -21.27 -18.58 -4.49
N HIS A 433 -20.87 -19.74 -5.02
CA HIS A 433 -19.72 -20.48 -4.47
C HIS A 433 -18.43 -19.65 -4.58
N LEU A 434 -18.25 -18.90 -5.67
CA LEU A 434 -17.08 -18.04 -5.85
C LEU A 434 -17.06 -16.85 -4.88
N VAL A 435 -18.22 -16.30 -4.57
CA VAL A 435 -18.38 -15.20 -3.60
C VAL A 435 -18.26 -15.71 -2.16
N ALA A 436 -18.66 -16.95 -1.91
CA ALA A 436 -18.52 -17.61 -0.62
C ALA A 436 -17.07 -17.75 -0.16
N ARG A 437 -16.13 -17.79 -1.10
CA ARG A 437 -14.69 -17.89 -0.82
C ARG A 437 -14.13 -16.55 -0.35
N SER A 438 -13.23 -16.61 0.63
CA SER A 438 -12.48 -15.46 1.10
C SER A 438 -11.54 -14.96 -0.01
N VAL A 439 -11.40 -13.64 -0.11
CA VAL A 439 -10.43 -13.01 -1.02
C VAL A 439 -9.29 -12.48 -0.19
N GLU A 440 -8.10 -13.03 -0.37
CA GLU A 440 -6.85 -12.47 0.15
C GLU A 440 -6.55 -11.13 -0.56
N ARG A 441 -7.23 -10.05 -0.15
CA ARG A 441 -6.85 -8.70 -0.55
C ARG A 441 -6.11 -8.02 0.60
N LYS A 442 -4.87 -7.61 0.30
CA LYS A 442 -4.09 -6.58 1.02
C LYS A 442 -4.80 -5.20 1.13
N ARG A 443 -6.04 -5.06 0.62
CA ARG A 443 -6.87 -3.84 0.70
C ARG A 443 -7.93 -3.89 1.81
N LEU A 444 -7.99 -4.95 2.62
CA LEU A 444 -8.95 -5.09 3.73
C LEU A 444 -8.45 -4.51 5.07
N GLU A 445 -7.26 -3.90 5.09
CA GLU A 445 -6.70 -3.26 6.30
C GLU A 445 -7.39 -1.93 6.66
N ASP A 446 -8.29 -1.42 5.83
CA ASP A 446 -8.94 -0.10 6.02
C ASP A 446 -10.37 -0.20 6.58
N VAL A 447 -10.76 -1.35 7.16
CA VAL A 447 -12.08 -1.55 7.80
C VAL A 447 -11.92 -1.92 9.26
N SER A 448 -12.65 -1.18 10.12
CA SER A 448 -12.74 -1.28 11.57
C SER A 448 -13.07 -2.70 12.09
N GLY A 449 -12.10 -3.60 12.23
CA GLY A 449 -12.25 -4.87 12.96
C GLY A 449 -13.08 -5.98 12.30
N GLY A 450 -13.01 -7.19 12.87
CA GLY A 450 -13.57 -8.42 12.27
C GLY A 450 -15.08 -8.40 12.04
N ALA A 451 -15.85 -7.71 12.90
CA ALA A 451 -17.31 -7.64 12.79
C ALA A 451 -17.78 -6.89 11.53
N PHE A 452 -17.16 -5.75 11.23
CA PHE A 452 -17.50 -4.96 10.04
C PHE A 452 -17.00 -5.62 8.75
N GLN A 453 -15.86 -6.32 8.80
CA GLN A 453 -15.40 -7.16 7.68
C GLN A 453 -16.41 -8.29 7.40
N MET A 454 -16.85 -9.01 8.43
CA MET A 454 -17.86 -10.06 8.30
C MET A 454 -19.20 -9.52 7.78
N GLN A 455 -19.63 -8.36 8.28
CA GLN A 455 -20.85 -7.69 7.80
C GLN A 455 -20.77 -7.39 6.30
N ARG A 456 -19.63 -6.85 5.84
CA ARG A 456 -19.42 -6.50 4.43
C ARG A 456 -19.43 -7.73 3.52
N GLU A 457 -18.76 -8.81 3.93
CA GLU A 457 -18.78 -10.07 3.19
C GLU A 457 -20.19 -10.68 3.11
N LEU A 458 -20.94 -10.64 4.23
CA LEU A 458 -22.32 -11.13 4.25
C LEU A 458 -23.27 -10.28 3.40
N LEU A 459 -23.13 -8.95 3.43
CA LEU A 459 -23.91 -8.05 2.58
C LEU A 459 -23.64 -8.30 1.10
N TRP A 460 -22.37 -8.49 0.73
CA TRP A 460 -22.01 -8.81 -0.65
C TRP A 460 -22.55 -10.18 -1.08
N PHE A 461 -22.43 -11.21 -0.22
CA PHE A 461 -23.01 -12.53 -0.48
C PHE A 461 -24.52 -12.45 -0.72
N LYS A 462 -25.25 -11.71 0.13
CA LYS A 462 -26.69 -11.50 -0.03
C LYS A 462 -27.06 -10.76 -1.31
N GLU A 463 -26.24 -9.80 -1.74
CA GLU A 463 -26.48 -9.07 -2.98
C GLU A 463 -26.36 -9.99 -4.19
N VAL A 464 -25.36 -10.86 -4.21
CA VAL A 464 -25.21 -11.88 -5.27
C VAL A 464 -26.31 -12.94 -5.20
N GLU A 465 -26.77 -13.28 -3.98
CA GLU A 465 -27.85 -14.24 -3.76
C GLU A 465 -29.17 -13.78 -4.40
N LYS A 466 -29.45 -12.47 -4.40
CA LYS A 466 -30.65 -11.91 -5.04
C LYS A 466 -30.68 -12.17 -6.55
N MET A 467 -29.53 -12.18 -7.23
CA MET A 467 -29.46 -12.43 -8.67
C MET A 467 -29.58 -13.91 -9.04
N VAL A 468 -29.18 -14.80 -8.14
CA VAL A 468 -29.17 -16.25 -8.41
C VAL A 468 -30.52 -16.87 -8.07
N LEU A 469 -31.09 -17.63 -9.01
CA LEU A 469 -32.38 -18.32 -8.82
C LEU A 469 -32.36 -19.24 -7.59
N PRO A 470 -33.49 -19.41 -6.86
CA PRO A 470 -33.55 -20.26 -5.68
C PRO A 470 -33.01 -21.69 -5.89
N SER A 471 -33.28 -22.30 -7.05
CA SER A 471 -32.80 -23.64 -7.40
C SER A 471 -31.27 -23.77 -7.48
N TYR A 472 -30.56 -22.66 -7.69
CA TYR A 472 -29.10 -22.64 -7.78
C TYR A 472 -28.43 -22.26 -6.46
N ARG A 473 -29.16 -21.70 -5.48
CA ARG A 473 -28.61 -21.32 -4.17
C ARG A 473 -28.20 -22.53 -3.34
N GLU A 474 -28.95 -23.63 -3.46
CA GLU A 474 -28.73 -24.89 -2.73
C GLU A 474 -27.99 -25.94 -3.57
N ARG A 475 -27.56 -25.57 -4.78
CA ARG A 475 -26.81 -26.49 -5.64
C ARG A 475 -25.43 -26.74 -5.03
N LYS A 476 -25.00 -28.00 -5.04
CA LYS A 476 -23.68 -28.43 -4.58
C LYS A 476 -22.65 -28.36 -5.70
N ASN A 477 -21.42 -28.00 -5.36
CA ASN A 477 -20.27 -28.06 -6.26
C ASN A 477 -19.68 -29.48 -6.34
N LYS A 478 -18.53 -29.65 -7.00
CA LYS A 478 -17.82 -30.95 -7.10
C LYS A 478 -17.46 -31.56 -5.75
N ASP A 479 -17.22 -30.74 -4.73
CA ASP A 479 -16.89 -31.19 -3.37
C ASP A 479 -18.15 -31.54 -2.56
N GLY A 480 -19.34 -31.43 -3.15
CA GLY A 480 -20.62 -31.72 -2.48
C GLY A 480 -21.06 -30.62 -1.50
N LEU A 481 -20.45 -29.43 -1.57
CA LEU A 481 -20.71 -28.30 -0.68
C LEU A 481 -21.62 -27.28 -1.36
N THR A 482 -22.52 -26.68 -0.58
CA THR A 482 -23.34 -25.53 -0.96
C THR A 482 -22.57 -24.21 -0.79
N PRO A 483 -22.98 -23.11 -1.45
CA PRO A 483 -22.37 -21.80 -1.25
C PRO A 483 -22.38 -21.33 0.21
N ARG A 484 -23.46 -21.61 0.96
CA ARG A 484 -23.58 -21.19 2.36
C ARG A 484 -22.61 -21.95 3.25
N GLU A 485 -22.44 -23.26 3.03
CA GLU A 485 -21.45 -24.06 3.76
C GLU A 485 -20.02 -23.57 3.52
N ILE A 486 -19.67 -23.24 2.28
CA ILE A 486 -18.36 -22.63 1.95
C ILE A 486 -18.20 -21.29 2.67
N PHE A 487 -19.22 -20.43 2.64
CA PHE A 487 -19.15 -19.10 3.27
C PHE A 487 -18.90 -19.22 4.78
N THR A 488 -19.62 -20.10 5.46
CA THR A 488 -19.43 -20.36 6.89
C THR A 488 -18.03 -20.88 7.20
N LYS A 489 -17.51 -21.82 6.39
CA LYS A 489 -16.18 -22.41 6.58
C LYS A 489 -15.07 -21.37 6.37
N GLU A 490 -15.12 -20.61 5.28
CA GLU A 490 -14.08 -19.66 4.89
C GLU A 490 -14.03 -18.40 5.78
N HIS A 491 -15.14 -18.04 6.43
CA HIS A 491 -15.25 -16.84 7.27
C HIS A 491 -15.24 -17.14 8.78
N GLN A 492 -14.98 -18.38 9.20
CA GLN A 492 -14.96 -18.78 10.61
C GLN A 492 -13.98 -17.92 11.43
N ASP A 493 -12.79 -17.65 10.89
CA ASP A 493 -11.78 -16.83 11.57
C ASP A 493 -12.22 -15.37 11.74
N LEU A 494 -12.97 -14.82 10.78
CA LEU A 494 -13.51 -13.46 10.86
C LEU A 494 -14.59 -13.36 11.93
N VAL A 495 -15.42 -14.40 12.07
CA VAL A 495 -16.40 -14.52 13.15
C VAL A 495 -15.68 -14.56 14.50
N VAL A 496 -14.63 -15.36 14.65
CA VAL A 496 -13.82 -15.38 15.88
C VAL A 496 -13.25 -13.99 16.19
N LYS A 497 -12.63 -13.32 15.21
CA LYS A 497 -12.11 -11.95 15.36
C LYS A 497 -13.19 -10.92 15.71
N ALA A 498 -14.43 -11.12 15.25
CA ALA A 498 -15.55 -10.23 15.56
C ALA A 498 -16.02 -10.34 17.02
N PHE A 499 -15.93 -11.54 17.61
CA PHE A 499 -16.37 -11.81 18.99
C PHE A 499 -15.26 -11.75 20.03
N THR A 500 -13.99 -11.57 19.62
CA THR A 500 -12.87 -11.43 20.57
C THR A 500 -12.84 -10.03 21.20
N VAL A 501 -13.06 -9.98 22.52
CA VAL A 501 -12.71 -8.83 23.38
C VAL A 501 -11.18 -8.62 23.34
N PRO A 502 -10.64 -7.38 23.37
CA PRO A 502 -9.21 -7.13 23.46
C PRO A 502 -8.62 -7.89 24.66
N GLY A 503 -7.86 -8.95 24.39
CA GLY A 503 -7.54 -9.94 25.42
C GLY A 503 -7.12 -11.30 24.87
N GLY A 504 -7.89 -11.82 23.90
CA GLY A 504 -7.69 -13.14 23.29
C GLY A 504 -7.83 -14.32 24.26
N TYR A 505 -8.20 -15.48 23.73
CA TYR A 505 -8.13 -16.76 24.43
C TYR A 505 -7.30 -17.74 23.61
N ASP A 506 -6.60 -18.64 24.29
CA ASP A 506 -5.98 -19.79 23.63
C ASP A 506 -7.09 -20.68 23.07
N GLN A 507 -7.13 -20.86 21.75
CA GLN A 507 -8.16 -21.61 21.02
C GLN A 507 -8.23 -23.09 21.44
N THR A 508 -7.18 -23.61 22.06
CA THR A 508 -7.10 -25.02 22.50
C THR A 508 -7.69 -25.25 23.89
N ASN A 509 -7.58 -24.27 24.78
CA ASN A 509 -7.85 -24.45 26.22
C ASN A 509 -8.89 -23.46 26.78
N GLY A 510 -9.28 -22.44 26.01
CA GLY A 510 -10.22 -21.39 26.45
C GLY A 510 -9.67 -20.42 27.50
N ILE A 511 -8.37 -20.50 27.81
CA ILE A 511 -7.71 -19.69 28.85
C ILE A 511 -7.31 -18.32 28.25
N PRO A 512 -7.58 -17.19 28.92
CA PRO A 512 -7.22 -15.87 28.42
C PRO A 512 -5.69 -15.69 28.30
N PHE A 513 -5.24 -15.10 27.18
CA PHE A 513 -3.82 -14.97 26.80
C PHE A 513 -2.99 -14.19 27.85
N PHE A 514 -3.63 -13.25 28.55
CA PHE A 514 -3.00 -12.39 29.55
C PHE A 514 -2.98 -12.95 30.98
N ARG A 515 -3.39 -14.21 31.21
CA ARG A 515 -3.41 -14.81 32.57
C ARG A 515 -2.06 -14.74 33.31
N ARG A 516 -0.94 -14.86 32.59
CA ARG A 516 0.41 -14.78 33.20
C ARG A 516 0.93 -13.36 33.41
N ASN A 517 0.19 -12.33 33.00
CA ASN A 517 0.63 -10.97 33.16
C ASN A 517 0.19 -10.39 34.52
N VAL A 518 1.18 -9.97 35.31
CA VAL A 518 0.97 -9.42 36.66
C VAL A 518 0.04 -8.20 36.64
N SER A 519 0.13 -7.33 35.62
CA SER A 519 -0.75 -6.17 35.48
C SER A 519 -2.21 -6.57 35.25
N PHE A 520 -2.47 -7.61 34.44
CA PHE A 520 -3.84 -8.10 34.24
C PHE A 520 -4.45 -8.70 35.52
N LEU A 521 -3.65 -9.42 36.32
CA LEU A 521 -4.10 -9.95 37.61
C LEU A 521 -4.46 -8.83 38.60
N ILE A 522 -3.61 -7.79 38.70
CA ILE A 522 -3.87 -6.61 39.54
C ILE A 522 -5.17 -5.92 39.13
N PHE A 523 -5.41 -5.77 37.81
CA PHE A 523 -6.65 -5.20 37.29
C PHE A 523 -7.89 -5.98 37.77
N VAL A 524 -7.92 -7.31 37.57
CA VAL A 524 -9.08 -8.14 37.94
C VAL A 524 -9.35 -8.10 39.44
N VAL A 525 -8.31 -8.15 40.27
CA VAL A 525 -8.46 -8.09 41.73
C VAL A 525 -8.93 -6.70 42.19
N ALA A 526 -8.37 -5.62 41.64
CA ALA A 526 -8.77 -4.26 41.99
C ALA A 526 -10.22 -3.97 41.59
N ASP A 527 -10.67 -4.43 40.42
CA ASP A 527 -12.05 -4.28 39.95
C ASP A 527 -13.04 -5.02 40.87
N ALA A 528 -12.72 -6.25 41.27
CA ALA A 528 -13.54 -7.02 42.21
C ALA A 528 -13.67 -6.30 43.58
N ILE A 529 -12.56 -5.82 44.15
CA ILE A 529 -12.58 -5.09 45.43
C ILE A 529 -13.41 -3.80 45.30
N SER A 530 -13.27 -3.07 44.19
CA SER A 530 -14.03 -1.85 43.93
C SER A 530 -15.54 -2.10 43.93
N LEU A 531 -15.99 -3.14 43.21
CA LEU A 531 -17.41 -3.49 43.12
C LEU A 531 -18.00 -3.87 44.48
N PHE A 532 -17.35 -4.78 45.22
CA PHE A 532 -17.84 -5.19 46.54
C PHE A 532 -17.83 -4.03 47.55
N SER A 533 -16.78 -3.22 47.55
CA SER A 533 -16.66 -2.07 48.46
C SER A 533 -17.68 -0.97 48.12
N SER A 534 -17.97 -0.76 46.84
CA SER A 534 -19.02 0.16 46.37
C SER A 534 -20.41 -0.28 46.86
N SER A 535 -20.74 -1.56 46.69
CA SER A 535 -22.00 -2.11 47.18
C SER A 535 -22.12 -2.01 48.71
N ALA A 536 -21.06 -2.32 49.46
CA ALA A 536 -21.03 -2.17 50.92
C ALA A 536 -21.22 -0.71 51.38
N SER A 537 -20.61 0.24 50.67
CA SER A 537 -20.76 1.67 50.95
C SER A 537 -22.19 2.15 50.71
N ILE A 538 -22.81 1.76 49.59
CA ILE A 538 -24.20 2.12 49.29
C ILE A 538 -25.15 1.55 50.36
N LEU A 539 -24.97 0.28 50.75
CA LEU A 539 -25.82 -0.36 51.78
C LEU A 539 -25.66 0.30 53.15
N THR A 540 -24.45 0.72 53.52
CA THR A 540 -24.21 1.41 54.80
C THR A 540 -24.80 2.81 54.81
N PHE A 541 -24.70 3.59 53.73
CA PHE A 541 -25.39 4.87 53.61
C PHE A 541 -26.92 4.74 53.56
N LEU A 542 -27.43 3.72 52.87
CA LEU A 542 -28.87 3.42 52.88
C LEU A 542 -29.33 3.05 54.30
N SER A 543 -28.55 2.26 55.03
CA SER A 543 -28.83 1.93 56.44
C SER A 543 -28.85 3.15 57.36
N ILE A 544 -28.13 4.23 57.03
CA ILE A 544 -28.22 5.51 57.75
C ILE A 544 -29.56 6.17 57.44
N LEU A 545 -29.92 6.28 56.15
CA LEU A 545 -31.16 6.91 55.71
C LEU A 545 -32.43 6.21 56.23
N THR A 546 -32.39 4.89 56.38
CA THR A 546 -33.52 4.08 56.88
C THR A 546 -33.48 3.87 58.41
N SER A 547 -32.56 4.51 59.13
CA SER A 547 -32.46 4.36 60.58
C SER A 547 -33.59 5.09 61.31
N ARG A 548 -34.00 4.59 62.49
CA ARG A 548 -35.12 5.14 63.28
C ARG A 548 -34.73 6.36 64.14
N TYR A 549 -33.47 6.81 64.07
CA TYR A 549 -32.92 7.99 64.76
C TYR A 549 -33.35 8.10 66.24
N ALA A 550 -33.22 7.03 67.02
CA ALA A 550 -33.38 7.09 68.48
C ALA A 550 -32.18 7.80 69.12
N GLU A 551 -32.36 8.43 70.30
CA GLU A 551 -31.32 9.23 70.97
C GLU A 551 -30.01 8.45 71.18
N ASP A 552 -30.10 7.18 71.59
CA ASP A 552 -28.94 6.30 71.80
C ASP A 552 -28.20 5.96 70.49
N ASP A 553 -28.90 5.91 69.35
CA ASP A 553 -28.29 5.61 68.05
C ASP A 553 -27.35 6.73 67.58
N PHE A 554 -27.58 7.97 68.02
CA PHE A 554 -26.72 9.11 67.68
C PHE A 554 -25.36 9.07 68.38
N LEU A 555 -25.24 8.36 69.50
CA LEU A 555 -24.02 8.31 70.30
C LEU A 555 -22.99 7.32 69.73
N GLU A 556 -23.43 6.15 69.27
CA GLU A 556 -22.51 5.10 68.78
C GLU A 556 -22.82 4.56 67.38
N SER A 557 -24.08 4.20 67.12
CA SER A 557 -24.52 3.46 65.93
C SER A 557 -24.34 4.28 64.65
N LEU A 558 -24.79 5.54 64.67
CA LEU A 558 -24.77 6.44 63.53
C LEU A 558 -23.35 6.90 63.15
N PRO A 559 -22.50 7.38 64.10
CA PRO A 559 -21.10 7.70 63.80
C PRO A 559 -20.31 6.52 63.23
N ARG A 560 -20.51 5.31 63.78
CA ARG A 560 -19.80 4.09 63.33
C ARG A 560 -20.21 3.69 61.91
N LYS A 561 -21.51 3.76 61.57
CA LYS A 561 -22.02 3.51 60.21
C LYS A 561 -21.51 4.56 59.22
N LEU A 562 -21.44 5.83 59.62
CA LEU A 562 -20.91 6.91 58.78
C LEU A 562 -19.41 6.71 58.48
N MET A 563 -18.61 6.39 59.51
CA MET A 563 -17.19 6.07 59.33
C MET A 563 -16.99 4.85 58.42
N LEU A 564 -17.76 3.78 58.61
CA LEU A 564 -17.69 2.57 57.79
C LEU A 564 -18.10 2.84 56.33
N GLY A 565 -19.16 3.62 56.11
CA GLY A 565 -19.63 4.00 54.77
C GLY A 565 -18.62 4.87 54.03
N LEU A 566 -18.02 5.86 54.69
CA LEU A 566 -16.96 6.69 54.10
C LEU A 566 -15.66 5.91 53.84
N ALA A 567 -15.27 4.99 54.72
CA ALA A 567 -14.06 4.16 54.55
C ALA A 567 -14.20 3.19 53.36
N THR A 568 -15.34 2.50 53.25
CA THR A 568 -15.64 1.60 52.12
C THR A 568 -15.82 2.38 50.81
N LEU A 569 -16.35 3.61 50.86
CA LEU A 569 -16.40 4.49 49.69
C LEU A 569 -15.00 4.88 49.21
N TYR A 570 -14.12 5.26 50.14
CA TYR A 570 -12.74 5.63 49.83
C TYR A 570 -11.96 4.46 49.21
N LEU A 571 -12.10 3.27 49.78
CA LEU A 571 -11.49 2.04 49.25
C LEU A 571 -11.99 1.75 47.82
N SER A 572 -13.30 1.87 47.59
CA SER A 572 -13.90 1.68 46.26
C SER A 572 -13.32 2.64 45.22
N ILE A 573 -13.31 3.94 45.52
CA ILE A 573 -12.79 4.96 44.59
C ILE A 573 -11.30 4.73 44.31
N THR A 574 -10.51 4.41 45.33
CA THR A 574 -9.06 4.17 45.18
C THR A 574 -8.79 2.96 44.28
N THR A 575 -9.45 1.83 44.54
CA THR A 575 -9.30 0.60 43.75
C THR A 575 -9.82 0.75 42.32
N MET A 576 -10.88 1.54 42.10
CA MET A 576 -11.37 1.88 40.76
C MET A 576 -10.33 2.68 39.96
N MET A 577 -9.68 3.66 40.59
CA MET A 577 -8.63 4.46 39.93
C MET A 577 -7.36 3.64 39.65
N ILE A 578 -7.05 2.65 40.50
CA ILE A 578 -5.98 1.67 40.24
C ILE A 578 -6.34 0.78 39.04
N ALA A 579 -7.55 0.21 39.02
CA ALA A 579 -8.01 -0.62 37.89
C ALA A 579 -7.97 0.16 36.58
N PHE A 580 -8.46 1.41 36.59
CA PHE A 580 -8.40 2.32 35.45
C PHE A 580 -6.97 2.66 35.01
N SER A 581 -6.02 2.82 35.94
CA SER A 581 -4.63 3.11 35.58
C SER A 581 -3.93 1.88 34.96
N VAL A 582 -4.20 0.69 35.51
CA VAL A 582 -3.56 -0.56 35.08
C VAL A 582 -4.00 -1.01 33.68
N THR A 583 -5.22 -0.70 33.25
CA THR A 583 -5.68 -1.01 31.88
C THR A 583 -4.84 -0.32 30.80
N PHE A 584 -4.40 0.93 31.02
CA PHE A 584 -3.52 1.63 30.09
C PHE A 584 -2.11 1.03 30.05
N PHE A 585 -1.59 0.51 31.17
CA PHE A 585 -0.33 -0.23 31.17
C PHE A 585 -0.40 -1.57 30.43
N VAL A 586 -1.57 -2.23 30.42
CA VAL A 586 -1.79 -3.43 29.61
C VAL A 586 -1.86 -3.10 28.12
N LEU A 587 -2.47 -1.96 27.75
CA LEU A 587 -2.64 -1.53 26.36
C LEU A 587 -1.35 -1.00 25.71
N TYR A 588 -0.48 -0.31 26.46
CA TYR A 588 0.72 0.36 25.93
C TYR A 588 2.02 -0.28 26.43
N ARG A 589 2.37 -1.48 25.94
CA ARG A 589 3.55 -2.22 26.45
C ARG A 589 4.91 -1.77 25.92
N GLU A 590 5.03 -1.39 24.65
CA GLU A 590 6.35 -1.40 24.00
C GLU A 590 6.90 0.00 23.62
N HIS A 591 6.06 1.00 23.28
CA HIS A 591 6.60 2.27 22.75
C HIS A 591 6.09 3.58 23.40
N LEU A 592 5.06 3.57 24.26
CA LEU A 592 4.43 4.80 24.77
C LEU A 592 4.16 4.78 26.29
N LYS A 593 5.16 4.42 27.10
CA LYS A 593 5.02 4.33 28.57
C LYS A 593 4.69 5.66 29.26
N TRP A 594 4.92 6.80 28.61
CA TRP A 594 4.61 8.13 29.17
C TRP A 594 3.10 8.39 29.32
N ILE A 595 2.27 7.83 28.42
CA ILE A 595 0.81 8.04 28.45
C ILE A 595 0.17 7.40 29.70
N PRO A 596 0.42 6.11 30.03
CA PRO A 596 -0.08 5.52 31.28
C PRO A 596 0.39 6.25 32.55
N ILE A 597 1.63 6.76 32.56
CA ILE A 597 2.16 7.52 33.70
C ILE A 597 1.37 8.82 33.91
N LEU A 598 1.14 9.59 32.83
CA LEU A 598 0.35 10.81 32.88
C LEU A 598 -1.09 10.56 33.37
N ILE A 599 -1.72 9.51 32.84
CA ILE A 599 -3.08 9.11 33.25
C ILE A 599 -3.11 8.74 34.73
N THR A 600 -2.10 8.02 35.23
CA THR A 600 -2.01 7.64 36.64
C THR A 600 -1.92 8.87 37.54
N VAL A 601 -1.09 9.87 37.17
CA VAL A 601 -1.00 11.14 37.92
C VAL A 601 -2.36 11.83 37.98
N ILE A 602 -3.08 11.93 36.86
CA ILE A 602 -4.43 12.52 36.83
C ILE A 602 -5.40 11.71 37.70
N ALA A 603 -5.37 10.38 37.62
CA ALA A 603 -6.23 9.48 38.39
C ALA A 603 -6.01 9.54 39.91
N THR A 604 -4.84 9.99 40.39
CA THR A 604 -4.63 10.22 41.83
C THR A 604 -5.34 11.47 42.37
N THR A 605 -5.67 12.44 41.49
CA THR A 605 -6.24 13.73 41.90
C THR A 605 -7.60 13.58 42.60
N PRO A 606 -8.58 12.81 42.07
CA PRO A 606 -9.85 12.59 42.74
C PRO A 606 -9.73 11.85 44.08
N VAL A 607 -8.79 10.91 44.20
CA VAL A 607 -8.55 10.14 45.44
C VAL A 607 -8.06 11.06 46.56
N LEU A 608 -7.07 11.92 46.25
CA LEU A 608 -6.54 12.89 47.20
C LEU A 608 -7.57 13.97 47.56
N LEU A 609 -8.34 14.44 46.57
CA LEU A 609 -9.40 15.42 46.79
C LEU A 609 -10.49 14.85 47.72
N PHE A 610 -10.93 13.61 47.49
CA PHE A 610 -11.90 12.96 48.38
C PHE A 610 -11.36 12.82 49.80
N ALA A 611 -10.10 12.36 49.95
CA ALA A 611 -9.46 12.24 51.25
C ALA A 611 -9.41 13.59 51.99
N ALA A 612 -9.02 14.66 51.30
CA ALA A 612 -8.94 16.00 51.87
C ALA A 612 -10.33 16.55 52.29
N LEU A 613 -11.35 16.36 51.45
CA LEU A 613 -12.71 16.82 51.73
C LEU A 613 -13.34 16.09 52.92
N GLN A 614 -13.13 14.77 53.02
CA GLN A 614 -13.72 13.94 54.08
C GLN A 614 -12.89 13.93 55.36
N TYR A 615 -11.62 14.35 55.33
CA TYR A 615 -10.73 14.31 56.48
C TYR A 615 -11.27 15.09 57.68
N ARG A 616 -11.78 16.31 57.46
CA ARG A 616 -12.34 17.13 58.55
C ARG A 616 -13.53 16.45 59.20
N LEU A 617 -14.47 15.96 58.37
CA LEU A 617 -15.65 15.23 58.84
C LEU A 617 -15.24 13.97 59.62
N LEU A 618 -14.32 13.17 59.10
CA LEU A 618 -13.88 11.93 59.74
C LEU A 618 -13.16 12.21 61.07
N LYS A 619 -12.29 13.24 61.11
CA LYS A 619 -11.60 13.66 62.33
C LYS A 619 -12.58 14.13 63.41
N ASP A 620 -13.56 14.95 63.03
CA ASP A 620 -14.57 15.46 63.97
C ASP A 620 -15.44 14.31 64.52
N VAL A 621 -15.84 13.37 63.66
CA VAL A 621 -16.62 12.18 64.05
C VAL A 621 -15.79 11.26 64.97
N ILE A 622 -14.54 10.95 64.63
CA ILE A 622 -13.66 10.12 65.47
C ILE A 622 -13.41 10.78 66.83
N HIS A 623 -13.12 12.08 66.85
CA HIS A 623 -12.84 12.81 68.08
C HIS A 623 -14.09 12.88 68.98
N SER A 624 -15.27 13.12 68.40
CA SER A 624 -16.54 13.15 69.14
C SER A 624 -16.92 11.78 69.71
N THR A 625 -16.78 10.71 68.93
CA THR A 625 -17.20 9.35 69.32
C THR A 625 -16.21 8.69 70.29
N TYR A 626 -14.90 8.88 70.14
CA TYR A 626 -13.89 8.19 70.95
C TYR A 626 -13.10 9.11 71.90
N GLY A 627 -13.14 10.43 71.71
CA GLY A 627 -12.41 11.42 72.52
C GLY A 627 -13.22 12.08 73.64
N SER A 628 -14.55 11.90 73.68
CA SER A 628 -15.44 12.50 74.68
C SER A 628 -15.28 11.95 76.11
N SER A 629 -14.62 10.80 76.26
CA SER A 629 -14.27 10.22 77.57
C SER A 629 -13.34 11.10 78.41
N TYR A 630 -12.62 12.05 77.79
CA TYR A 630 -11.75 13.02 78.49
C TYR A 630 -12.42 14.35 78.82
N LEU A 631 -13.60 14.66 78.26
CA LEU A 631 -14.29 15.95 78.44
C LEU A 631 -15.14 16.02 79.72
N PHE A 632 -15.52 14.89 80.31
CA PHE A 632 -16.35 14.82 81.51
C PHE A 632 -15.68 14.03 82.63
N ARG A 633 -14.55 14.52 83.16
CA ARG A 633 -14.02 14.07 84.46
C ARG A 633 -14.53 15.03 85.54
N SER A 634 -15.42 14.53 86.41
CA SER A 634 -16.07 15.32 87.48
C SER A 634 -15.04 15.92 88.46
N ASN A 635 -15.03 17.25 88.58
CA ASN A 635 -14.49 17.95 89.75
C ASN A 635 -15.67 18.32 90.65
N ASN A 636 -15.88 17.52 91.69
CA ASN A 636 -16.73 17.88 92.82
C ASN A 636 -16.11 19.09 93.55
N HIS A 637 -16.87 20.18 93.65
CA HIS A 637 -17.05 21.04 94.80
C HIS A 637 -17.48 22.43 94.31
N LEU A 638 -18.70 22.87 94.67
CA LEU A 638 -18.98 24.17 95.33
C LEU A 638 -20.48 24.51 95.28
N TYR A 639 -21.03 24.58 96.50
CA TYR A 639 -22.18 25.35 96.98
C TYR A 639 -23.65 24.94 96.71
N ASN A 640 -24.20 24.33 97.76
CA ASN A 640 -25.49 24.60 98.38
C ASN A 640 -26.03 26.03 98.19
N ALA A 641 -27.26 26.14 97.68
CA ALA A 641 -28.24 27.15 98.10
C ALA A 641 -29.67 26.63 97.90
N LYS A 642 -30.42 26.53 99.01
CA LYS A 642 -31.89 26.34 99.05
C LYS A 642 -32.60 27.57 98.50
N SER A 643 -33.63 27.39 97.67
CA SER A 643 -34.83 28.25 97.66
C SER A 643 -35.95 27.64 96.80
N ASN A 644 -37.12 27.46 97.42
CA ASN A 644 -38.39 27.11 96.80
C ASN A 644 -38.90 28.24 95.87
N SER A 645 -39.52 27.89 94.74
CA SER A 645 -40.97 28.06 94.47
C SER A 645 -41.33 28.27 92.99
N ASN A 646 -42.33 27.50 92.57
CA ASN A 646 -43.45 27.84 91.68
C ASN A 646 -43.23 28.18 90.18
N TYR A 647 -43.67 27.22 89.36
CA TYR A 647 -44.42 27.30 88.09
C TYR A 647 -44.29 28.54 87.17
N ARG A 648 -43.94 28.32 85.88
CA ARG A 648 -44.86 28.33 84.70
C ARG A 648 -44.11 28.38 83.37
N CYS A 649 -44.69 27.71 82.38
CA CYS A 649 -44.29 27.55 80.97
C CYS A 649 -44.08 28.86 80.19
N PHE A 650 -43.29 28.81 79.10
CA PHE A 650 -43.63 29.23 77.71
C PHE A 650 -42.47 28.88 76.74
N PRO A 651 -42.68 28.80 75.40
CA PRO A 651 -42.25 27.67 74.58
C PRO A 651 -41.11 28.01 73.61
N PHE A 652 -40.21 27.05 73.36
CA PHE A 652 -39.27 27.11 72.24
C PHE A 652 -40.00 26.73 70.94
N ARG A 653 -40.21 27.73 70.06
CA ARG A 653 -40.79 27.55 68.73
C ARG A 653 -39.67 27.56 67.69
N ILE A 654 -39.57 26.45 66.95
CA ILE A 654 -38.69 26.24 65.78
C ILE A 654 -39.15 27.14 64.62
N PRO A 655 -38.22 27.67 63.81
CA PRO A 655 -38.43 27.62 62.36
C PRO A 655 -37.13 27.31 61.60
N PHE A 656 -37.01 26.10 61.05
CA PHE A 656 -36.04 25.83 59.97
C PHE A 656 -36.46 24.65 59.08
N ILE A 657 -37.49 24.84 58.26
CA ILE A 657 -37.66 24.09 57.01
C ILE A 657 -38.15 25.09 55.95
N SER A 658 -37.46 25.11 54.80
CA SER A 658 -37.80 25.77 53.52
C SER A 658 -36.85 26.90 53.11
N ARG A 659 -35.71 26.51 52.50
CA ARG A 659 -35.12 27.17 51.32
C ARG A 659 -33.83 26.44 50.92
N CYS A 660 -33.95 25.39 50.11
CA CYS A 660 -32.90 24.96 49.15
C CYS A 660 -33.29 23.77 48.26
N THR A 661 -34.57 23.59 47.92
CA THR A 661 -35.02 22.54 46.98
C THR A 661 -35.63 23.09 45.67
N SER A 662 -35.26 24.30 45.24
CA SER A 662 -35.90 24.94 44.06
C SER A 662 -34.95 25.63 43.08
N LYS A 663 -33.66 25.27 43.02
CA LYS A 663 -32.73 25.94 42.06
C LYS A 663 -31.73 25.08 41.30
N ILE A 664 -31.80 23.75 41.37
CA ILE A 664 -30.93 22.86 40.57
C ILE A 664 -31.73 21.98 39.57
N PHE A 665 -33.06 22.00 39.60
CA PHE A 665 -33.91 21.28 38.64
C PHE A 665 -34.39 22.14 37.45
N LYS A 666 -33.59 23.12 37.01
CA LYS A 666 -33.95 24.02 35.91
C LYS A 666 -32.80 24.37 34.96
N LEU A 667 -31.89 23.42 34.73
CA LEU A 667 -30.87 23.47 33.65
C LEU A 667 -30.33 22.06 33.30
N LEU A 668 -31.27 21.13 33.18
CA LEU A 668 -31.29 19.88 32.39
C LEU A 668 -32.76 19.66 32.03
#